data_AF-A0AA36DDZ8-F1
#
_entry.id   AF-A0AA36DDZ8-F1
#
_cell.length_a   1.000
_cell.length_b   1.000
_cell.length_c   1.000
_cell.angle_alpha   90.00
_cell.angle_beta   90.00
_cell.angle_gamma   90.00
#
_symmetry.space_group_name_H-M   'P 1'
#
loop_
_entity.id
_entity.type
_entity.pdbx_description
1 polymer ?
#
loop_
_entity_poly.entity_id
_entity_poly.type
_entity_poly.pdbx_seq_one_letter_code
_entity_poly.pdbx_strand_id
1 'polypeptide(L)'
;MEKLVHEPGCTCICGTKKITSTSSSQLPDAGYCCGRGSGPNVRPASTLSLEPDIAVSNKVTCQPSHSLKPLSPLSNEKRQQRIGKLLDDKDKLLNGGVPIRAVDLAGWLVAEYDITRGSPAWEGVPEDVANKGEYITMKYLGHEKGDRQFNEHRSRFITDADFDEIARNNFNTVRIPIGYWLRGADGFSGDELEGMRMWAPGSLDYLDTAIRDWALNNNLFVLISFQAGMGSQNGRASSSPHEFGQADWGQFGHNIANSHAFAEWLADRYKKDPAFLGISLLDEPENVDTQTLKQYYYDCNGRIRHNVGSDCLLTISPLVDQQLSPTAGNWMEMMPEPGWHNIAFEWHVDYARKRGTPTFQHVINDVQMNLMQAIRGREGRDLFIGKWSLAAGFKLTDEETRHFAMAQLEAYKSARVGWCFSTWKCYNDDAQPKNPRSARQLLKNGILPKIESSISTKQKLRKFLDAKDEMLTGAVPIRAVNLAGWLVAEYDITKGSPAWERVPENVAIQGEYITMKYLGHEKGDRQFKEHRDRFITESDFGEIAGYGFNTVRIPIGYWLRGTDGFSGDELDVVKTWAPDSVDYLDRAIRDWAYKNNLFVMIAIQAAMGSQNGKASSSPQKLGHNGWCEKPTNVQNTHAFAEWLARRYREDAAFLGISLLDEPENAETQPLKQYYYDCNGRTWAVRKYYASYFANDRFIWKLVWRWFEVMSLTNKSTRTPLFKKNSARIRREEGTYAKRIIRQRAMILELTGVLKCNCKASVVAATVFDRATEQFCLAQKIIPRCDCLALAQDFGRLFEAVNGGLPKALAADAESEAQRRALCYGASLCYEPHPRQRMQCKHCYLLYKWFNEVGDALSDAVSRLSTTFWAKDMTGPKTLTNNELDEFAVCNLLHAGEVSYLIRYMEIIRYV
;
A
#
# COMPACT_ATOMS: atom_id res chain seq x y z
N MET A 1 -3.90 -14.10 -75.16
CA MET A 1 -3.73 -13.45 -76.48
C MET A 1 -4.53 -12.16 -76.46
N GLU A 2 -3.87 -11.07 -76.87
CA GLU A 2 -4.39 -9.73 -77.25
C GLU A 2 -5.14 -8.91 -76.17
N LYS A 3 -4.55 -7.84 -75.60
CA LYS A 3 -4.41 -6.45 -76.13
C LYS A 3 -5.79 -5.80 -76.34
N LEU A 4 -6.21 -4.65 -75.80
CA LEU A 4 -5.57 -3.35 -75.50
C LEU A 4 -6.50 -2.59 -74.50
N VAL A 5 -6.02 -1.96 -73.41
CA VAL A 5 -5.45 -0.58 -73.27
C VAL A 5 -6.56 0.51 -73.30
N HIS A 6 -6.77 1.38 -72.29
CA HIS A 6 -5.85 2.43 -71.79
C HIS A 6 -6.06 2.84 -70.30
N GLU A 7 -4.92 2.93 -69.62
CA GLU A 7 -4.49 3.62 -68.37
C GLU A 7 -4.38 5.18 -68.51
N PRO A 8 -3.81 6.00 -67.57
CA PRO A 8 -3.14 5.71 -66.27
C PRO A 8 -3.38 6.69 -65.09
N GLY A 9 -2.89 6.30 -63.90
CA GLY A 9 -2.28 7.27 -62.98
C GLY A 9 -2.07 6.84 -61.51
N CYS A 10 -1.13 5.93 -61.21
CA CYS A 10 -0.41 5.90 -59.91
C CYS A 10 0.91 5.11 -60.03
N THR A 11 2.04 5.80 -59.85
CA THR A 11 3.41 5.27 -59.89
C THR A 11 3.92 5.04 -58.47
N CYS A 12 4.33 3.81 -58.16
CA CYS A 12 5.13 3.50 -56.97
C CYS A 12 6.59 3.93 -57.16
N ILE A 13 7.17 4.57 -56.15
CA ILE A 13 8.61 4.73 -55.98
C ILE A 13 9.00 4.17 -54.61
N CYS A 14 9.67 3.02 -54.60
CA CYS A 14 10.45 2.55 -53.47
C CYS A 14 11.81 3.27 -53.44
N GLY A 15 12.15 3.85 -52.29
CA GLY A 15 13.46 4.45 -51.99
C GLY A 15 13.98 3.97 -50.64
N THR A 16 14.99 3.10 -50.72
CA THR A 16 15.93 2.56 -49.72
C THR A 16 16.23 3.37 -48.45
N LYS A 17 16.44 2.66 -47.32
CA LYS A 17 17.50 2.99 -46.34
C LYS A 17 18.20 1.74 -45.78
N LYS A 18 19.53 1.78 -45.88
CA LYS A 18 20.56 0.86 -45.37
C LYS A 18 20.49 0.66 -43.86
N ILE A 19 20.71 -0.57 -43.39
CA ILE A 19 21.62 -0.84 -42.26
C ILE A 19 22.51 -2.04 -42.62
N THR A 20 23.79 -1.84 -42.38
CA THR A 20 24.97 -2.68 -42.55
C THR A 20 24.96 -3.96 -41.71
N SER A 21 25.36 -5.08 -42.29
CA SER A 21 26.17 -6.10 -41.58
C SER A 21 27.10 -6.80 -42.56
N THR A 22 28.28 -7.08 -42.05
CA THR A 22 29.53 -7.48 -42.71
C THR A 22 29.68 -8.99 -42.89
N SER A 23 30.54 -9.35 -43.86
CA SER A 23 31.33 -10.60 -44.02
C SER A 23 30.56 -11.90 -44.25
N SER A 24 30.53 -12.38 -45.51
CA SER A 24 31.46 -13.37 -46.13
C SER A 24 30.87 -14.78 -46.06
N SER A 25 30.53 -15.43 -47.17
CA SER A 25 31.52 -16.02 -48.08
C SER A 25 30.86 -16.48 -49.39
N GLN A 26 31.71 -16.59 -50.41
CA GLN A 26 31.41 -16.79 -51.82
C GLN A 26 30.83 -18.18 -52.16
N LEU A 27 29.99 -18.17 -53.19
CA LEU A 27 29.73 -19.17 -54.25
C LEU A 27 30.92 -20.13 -54.56
N PRO A 28 30.72 -21.33 -55.17
CA PRO A 28 29.95 -21.46 -56.43
C PRO A 28 29.16 -22.76 -56.71
N ASP A 29 28.24 -22.59 -57.69
CA ASP A 29 27.86 -23.46 -58.81
C ASP A 29 27.87 -24.99 -58.68
N ALA A 30 26.73 -25.61 -59.01
CA ALA A 30 26.50 -26.30 -60.29
C ALA A 30 25.44 -27.42 -60.16
N GLY A 31 24.62 -27.60 -61.21
CA GLY A 31 24.08 -28.92 -61.55
C GLY A 31 22.57 -29.05 -61.62
N TYR A 32 22.02 -28.73 -62.79
CA TYR A 32 20.77 -29.28 -63.32
C TYR A 32 20.75 -30.83 -63.25
N CYS A 33 19.58 -31.43 -63.03
CA CYS A 33 19.09 -32.55 -63.84
C CYS A 33 17.58 -32.80 -63.63
N CYS A 34 16.83 -32.73 -64.75
CA CYS A 34 15.47 -33.19 -64.89
C CYS A 34 15.41 -34.72 -65.05
N GLY A 35 14.28 -35.32 -64.67
CA GLY A 35 13.90 -36.68 -65.08
C GLY A 35 12.39 -36.86 -65.08
N ARG A 36 11.80 -36.97 -66.28
CA ARG A 36 10.39 -37.33 -66.55
C ARG A 36 10.22 -38.85 -66.64
N GLY A 37 9.01 -39.33 -66.36
CA GLY A 37 8.40 -40.55 -66.92
C GLY A 37 6.95 -40.67 -66.40
N SER A 38 5.90 -40.35 -67.16
CA SER A 38 5.24 -41.05 -68.28
C SER A 38 4.37 -42.26 -67.88
N GLY A 39 3.05 -42.17 -68.07
CA GLY A 39 2.18 -43.33 -68.39
C GLY A 39 0.82 -43.41 -67.66
N PRO A 40 -0.34 -43.49 -68.38
CA PRO A 40 -1.69 -43.41 -67.82
C PRO A 40 -2.47 -44.76 -67.83
N ASN A 41 -3.63 -44.84 -67.14
CA ASN A 41 -4.89 -45.52 -67.57
C ASN A 41 -5.84 -45.83 -66.38
N VAL A 42 -7.08 -45.30 -66.35
CA VAL A 42 -8.40 -45.85 -66.82
C VAL A 42 -9.23 -46.52 -65.69
N ARG A 43 -10.49 -46.05 -65.51
CA ARG A 43 -11.56 -46.60 -64.64
C ARG A 43 -12.30 -47.77 -65.32
N PRO A 44 -13.18 -48.54 -64.62
CA PRO A 44 -14.62 -48.21 -64.66
C PRO A 44 -15.42 -48.53 -63.36
N ALA A 45 -16.71 -48.21 -63.38
CA ALA A 45 -17.67 -48.10 -62.27
C ALA A 45 -18.65 -49.29 -62.11
N SER A 46 -19.23 -49.44 -60.91
CA SER A 46 -20.51 -50.12 -60.55
C SER A 46 -20.72 -49.91 -59.03
N THR A 47 -21.88 -49.66 -58.41
CA THR A 47 -23.31 -49.69 -58.74
C THR A 47 -24.08 -48.97 -57.61
N LEU A 48 -25.26 -48.41 -57.94
CA LEU A 48 -26.20 -47.68 -57.09
C LEU A 48 -26.89 -48.51 -55.98
N SER A 49 -27.29 -47.83 -54.89
CA SER A 49 -28.56 -48.04 -54.18
C SER A 49 -29.06 -46.74 -53.51
N LEU A 50 -30.35 -46.43 -53.74
CA LEU A 50 -31.14 -45.20 -53.48
C LEU A 50 -31.48 -44.93 -51.99
N GLU A 51 -31.24 -43.70 -51.48
CA GLU A 51 -32.18 -42.61 -51.04
C GLU A 51 -32.70 -42.67 -49.58
N PRO A 52 -33.17 -41.57 -48.92
CA PRO A 52 -33.17 -40.13 -49.28
C PRO A 52 -32.60 -39.20 -48.17
N ASP A 53 -32.26 -37.95 -48.52
CA ASP A 53 -32.76 -36.74 -47.81
C ASP A 53 -32.06 -35.46 -48.30
N ILE A 54 -32.90 -34.55 -48.78
CA ILE A 54 -32.55 -33.19 -49.17
C ILE A 54 -32.41 -32.35 -47.90
N ALA A 55 -31.19 -31.95 -47.57
CA ALA A 55 -30.92 -30.79 -46.72
C ALA A 55 -29.92 -29.89 -47.45
N VAL A 56 -30.42 -28.75 -47.94
CA VAL A 56 -29.60 -27.71 -48.57
C VAL A 56 -28.68 -27.11 -47.51
N SER A 57 -27.42 -27.56 -47.47
CA SER A 57 -26.39 -26.96 -46.63
C SER A 57 -25.73 -25.80 -47.36
N ASN A 58 -26.27 -24.59 -47.23
CA ASN A 58 -25.47 -23.38 -47.44
C ASN A 58 -24.64 -23.11 -46.18
N LYS A 59 -23.62 -23.95 -45.95
CA LYS A 59 -22.51 -23.62 -45.05
C LYS A 59 -21.42 -22.94 -45.86
N VAL A 60 -21.54 -21.62 -46.04
CA VAL A 60 -20.35 -20.81 -46.32
C VAL A 60 -19.54 -20.76 -45.03
N THR A 61 -18.60 -21.68 -44.88
CA THR A 61 -17.61 -21.65 -43.82
C THR A 61 -16.46 -20.77 -44.28
N CYS A 62 -16.50 -19.49 -43.90
CA CYS A 62 -15.30 -18.66 -43.92
C CYS A 62 -14.35 -19.22 -42.85
N GLN A 63 -13.28 -19.90 -43.26
CA GLN A 63 -12.21 -20.25 -42.33
C GLN A 63 -11.51 -18.96 -41.86
N PRO A 64 -11.33 -18.74 -40.55
CA PRO A 64 -10.57 -17.60 -40.05
C PRO A 64 -9.09 -17.78 -40.40
N SER A 65 -8.53 -16.83 -41.16
CA SER A 65 -7.13 -16.83 -41.61
C SER A 65 -6.13 -16.37 -40.53
N HIS A 66 -6.57 -16.14 -39.30
CA HIS A 66 -5.70 -15.85 -38.15
C HIS A 66 -6.07 -16.78 -36.99
N SER A 67 -5.10 -17.54 -36.49
CA SER A 67 -5.34 -18.52 -35.43
C SER A 67 -5.56 -17.77 -34.10
N LEU A 68 -6.72 -17.97 -33.47
CA LEU A 68 -7.02 -17.54 -32.09
C LEU A 68 -6.15 -18.23 -31.02
N LYS A 69 -5.18 -19.06 -31.43
CA LYS A 69 -4.32 -19.79 -30.51
C LYS A 69 -3.45 -18.81 -29.72
N PRO A 70 -3.23 -19.08 -28.41
CA PRO A 70 -2.30 -18.30 -27.61
C PRO A 70 -0.89 -18.37 -28.20
N LEU A 71 -0.10 -17.32 -28.00
CA LEU A 71 1.27 -17.20 -28.50
C LEU A 71 2.18 -18.31 -27.96
N SER A 72 1.90 -18.76 -26.73
CA SER A 72 2.60 -19.89 -26.10
C SER A 72 1.63 -20.71 -25.23
N PRO A 73 1.16 -21.88 -25.69
CA PRO A 73 0.29 -22.73 -24.90
C PRO A 73 0.98 -23.20 -23.61
N LEU A 74 0.30 -23.07 -22.47
CA LEU A 74 0.80 -23.61 -21.21
C LEU A 74 0.77 -25.14 -21.22
N SER A 75 1.82 -25.78 -20.69
CA SER A 75 1.77 -27.18 -20.29
C SER A 75 0.65 -27.41 -19.26
N ASN A 76 0.05 -28.60 -19.24
CA ASN A 76 -1.04 -28.94 -18.31
C ASN A 76 -0.72 -28.61 -16.85
N GLU A 77 0.50 -28.92 -16.37
CA GLU A 77 0.93 -28.62 -14.99
C GLU A 77 0.93 -27.12 -14.69
N LYS A 78 1.58 -26.31 -15.54
CA LYS A 78 1.58 -24.84 -15.42
C LYS A 78 0.16 -24.27 -15.48
N ARG A 79 -0.71 -24.82 -16.34
CA ARG A 79 -2.11 -24.39 -16.42
C ARG A 79 -2.85 -24.64 -15.11
N GLN A 80 -2.69 -25.83 -14.49
CA GLN A 80 -3.29 -26.13 -13.19
C GLN A 80 -2.76 -25.25 -12.07
N GLN A 81 -1.44 -25.00 -12.03
CA GLN A 81 -0.83 -24.07 -11.08
C GLN A 81 -1.42 -22.66 -11.21
N ARG A 82 -1.62 -22.21 -12.45
CA ARG A 82 -2.20 -20.90 -12.76
C ARG A 82 -3.65 -20.79 -12.32
N ILE A 83 -4.43 -21.85 -12.53
CA ILE A 83 -5.82 -21.95 -12.05
C ILE A 83 -5.87 -21.81 -10.53
N GLY A 84 -5.06 -22.58 -9.79
CA GLY A 84 -5.01 -22.48 -8.33
C GLY A 84 -4.69 -21.06 -7.85
N LYS A 85 -3.68 -20.43 -8.45
CA LYS A 85 -3.33 -19.03 -8.13
C LYS A 85 -4.45 -18.05 -8.42
N LEU A 86 -5.13 -18.17 -9.56
CA LEU A 86 -6.26 -17.30 -9.91
C LEU A 86 -7.41 -17.46 -8.94
N LEU A 87 -7.74 -18.68 -8.50
CA LEU A 87 -8.79 -18.87 -7.50
C LEU A 87 -8.43 -18.20 -6.16
N ASP A 88 -7.19 -18.38 -5.68
CA ASP A 88 -6.72 -17.71 -4.46
C ASP A 88 -6.72 -16.18 -4.56
N ASP A 89 -6.33 -15.63 -5.72
CA ASP A 89 -6.30 -14.19 -5.96
C ASP A 89 -7.71 -13.61 -6.16
N LYS A 90 -8.65 -14.40 -6.71
CA LYS A 90 -10.06 -14.00 -6.90
C LYS A 90 -10.72 -13.74 -5.55
N ASP A 91 -10.52 -14.61 -4.57
CA ASP A 91 -11.08 -14.42 -3.22
C ASP A 91 -10.56 -13.15 -2.55
N LYS A 92 -9.29 -12.77 -2.82
CA LYS A 92 -8.71 -11.52 -2.31
C LYS A 92 -9.32 -10.29 -2.98
N LEU A 93 -9.63 -10.37 -4.27
CA LEU A 93 -10.31 -9.29 -5.00
C LEU A 93 -11.74 -9.11 -4.51
N LEU A 94 -12.51 -10.21 -4.41
CA LEU A 94 -13.91 -10.18 -3.98
C LEU A 94 -14.08 -9.70 -2.54
N ASN A 95 -13.20 -10.12 -1.64
CA ASN A 95 -13.23 -9.67 -0.24
C ASN A 95 -12.60 -8.27 -0.03
N GLY A 96 -12.03 -7.66 -1.07
CA GLY A 96 -11.35 -6.36 -1.03
C GLY A 96 -10.01 -6.37 -0.28
N GLY A 97 -9.36 -7.52 -0.17
CA GLY A 97 -7.98 -7.64 0.30
C GLY A 97 -6.95 -7.16 -0.73
N VAL A 98 -7.32 -7.13 -2.01
CA VAL A 98 -6.54 -6.53 -3.11
C VAL A 98 -7.49 -5.73 -4.00
N PRO A 99 -7.21 -4.45 -4.30
CA PRO A 99 -8.05 -3.67 -5.20
C PRO A 99 -7.90 -4.11 -6.66
N ILE A 100 -8.99 -4.03 -7.43
CA ILE A 100 -9.00 -4.15 -8.88
C ILE A 100 -8.16 -3.01 -9.47
N ARG A 101 -7.21 -3.38 -10.33
CA ARG A 101 -6.40 -2.48 -11.14
C ARG A 101 -6.58 -2.93 -12.57
N ALA A 102 -7.49 -2.27 -13.27
CA ALA A 102 -7.94 -2.69 -14.57
C ALA A 102 -7.60 -1.71 -15.69
N VAL A 103 -7.59 -2.24 -16.92
CA VAL A 103 -7.74 -1.45 -18.15
C VAL A 103 -8.97 -1.92 -18.90
N ASP A 104 -9.66 -0.98 -19.54
CA ASP A 104 -10.80 -1.22 -20.42
C ASP A 104 -10.29 -1.60 -21.83
N LEU A 105 -10.97 -2.54 -22.49
CA LEU A 105 -10.71 -2.94 -23.88
C LEU A 105 -11.76 -2.33 -24.82
N ALA A 106 -12.05 -1.05 -24.63
CA ALA A 106 -13.05 -0.30 -25.40
C ALA A 106 -12.70 -0.23 -26.89
N GLY A 107 -13.73 -0.25 -27.74
CA GLY A 107 -13.59 -0.34 -29.19
C GLY A 107 -13.30 -1.73 -29.75
N TRP A 108 -13.20 -2.80 -28.94
CA TRP A 108 -12.89 -4.15 -29.45
C TRP A 108 -14.11 -4.97 -29.87
N LEU A 109 -14.91 -5.47 -28.92
CA LEU A 109 -16.09 -6.30 -29.22
C LEU A 109 -17.37 -5.49 -29.42
N VAL A 110 -17.37 -4.24 -28.96
CA VAL A 110 -18.28 -3.16 -29.40
C VAL A 110 -17.39 -2.10 -30.03
N ALA A 111 -17.51 -1.89 -31.34
CA ALA A 111 -16.63 -0.97 -32.04
C ALA A 111 -17.03 0.49 -31.81
N GLU A 112 -16.04 1.33 -31.51
CA GLU A 112 -16.20 2.77 -31.28
C GLU A 112 -15.26 3.54 -32.21
N TYR A 113 -15.82 4.38 -33.09
CA TYR A 113 -15.04 5.07 -34.12
C TYR A 113 -14.03 6.07 -33.54
N ASP A 114 -14.33 6.73 -32.43
CA ASP A 114 -13.42 7.69 -31.79
C ASP A 114 -12.19 7.02 -31.16
N ILE A 115 -12.32 5.77 -30.70
CA ILE A 115 -11.21 4.95 -30.18
C ILE A 115 -10.46 4.26 -31.32
N THR A 116 -11.19 3.81 -32.34
CA THR A 116 -10.66 2.91 -33.38
C THR A 116 -10.59 3.53 -34.77
N ARG A 117 -10.44 4.85 -34.84
CA ARG A 117 -10.29 5.60 -36.09
C ARG A 117 -9.17 5.01 -36.96
N GLY A 118 -9.51 4.68 -38.20
CA GLY A 118 -8.59 4.04 -39.15
C GLY A 118 -8.55 2.51 -39.08
N SER A 119 -9.38 1.88 -38.26
CA SER A 119 -9.60 0.43 -38.28
C SER A 119 -10.30 -0.03 -39.58
N PRO A 120 -10.02 -1.27 -40.06
CA PRO A 120 -10.77 -1.91 -41.13
C PRO A 120 -12.29 -1.89 -40.94
N ALA A 121 -12.78 -1.86 -39.69
CA ALA A 121 -14.20 -1.79 -39.37
C ALA A 121 -14.91 -0.55 -39.97
N TRP A 122 -14.16 0.50 -40.31
CA TRP A 122 -14.69 1.78 -40.81
C TRP A 122 -14.29 2.06 -42.27
N GLU A 123 -13.64 1.11 -42.94
CA GLU A 123 -13.13 1.33 -44.30
C GLU A 123 -14.27 1.54 -45.29
N GLY A 124 -14.27 2.70 -45.97
CA GLY A 124 -15.30 3.08 -46.93
C GLY A 124 -16.59 3.60 -46.30
N VAL A 125 -16.62 3.80 -44.97
CA VAL A 125 -17.76 4.34 -44.24
C VAL A 125 -17.58 5.85 -44.05
N PRO A 126 -18.55 6.70 -44.44
CA PRO A 126 -18.51 8.13 -44.15
C PRO A 126 -18.39 8.41 -42.64
N GLU A 127 -17.63 9.44 -42.26
CA GLU A 127 -17.38 9.75 -40.85
C GLU A 127 -18.67 10.03 -40.07
N ASP A 128 -19.68 10.64 -40.69
CA ASP A 128 -20.97 10.90 -40.04
C ASP A 128 -21.79 9.61 -39.79
N VAL A 129 -21.52 8.54 -40.53
CA VAL A 129 -22.12 7.21 -40.34
C VAL A 129 -21.33 6.44 -39.28
N ALA A 130 -19.99 6.43 -39.38
CA ALA A 130 -19.12 5.71 -38.45
C ALA A 130 -19.26 6.22 -37.00
N ASN A 131 -19.44 7.54 -36.81
CA ASN A 131 -19.69 8.15 -35.50
C ASN A 131 -21.04 7.77 -34.87
N LYS A 132 -21.90 7.01 -35.55
CA LYS A 132 -23.22 6.60 -35.04
C LYS A 132 -23.24 5.18 -34.46
N GLY A 133 -22.12 4.46 -34.50
CA GLY A 133 -21.95 3.15 -33.86
C GLY A 133 -22.03 1.95 -34.82
N GLU A 134 -21.84 0.76 -34.26
CA GLU A 134 -21.68 -0.50 -34.99
C GLU A 134 -22.92 -0.88 -35.83
N TYR A 135 -24.13 -0.76 -35.27
CA TYR A 135 -25.37 -1.10 -35.96
C TYR A 135 -25.58 -0.29 -37.25
N ILE A 136 -25.48 1.04 -37.15
CA ILE A 136 -25.68 1.95 -38.28
C ILE A 136 -24.58 1.77 -39.32
N THR A 137 -23.36 1.46 -38.89
CA THR A 137 -22.24 1.14 -39.79
C THR A 137 -22.47 -0.17 -40.53
N MET A 138 -22.91 -1.22 -39.84
CA MET A 138 -23.25 -2.49 -40.47
C MET A 138 -24.42 -2.36 -41.45
N LYS A 139 -25.44 -1.56 -41.11
CA LYS A 139 -26.55 -1.23 -42.02
C LYS A 139 -26.07 -0.55 -43.30
N TYR A 140 -25.03 0.29 -43.21
CA TYR A 140 -24.42 0.94 -44.38
C TYR A 140 -23.58 -0.04 -45.23
N LEU A 141 -22.76 -0.87 -44.58
CA LEU A 141 -21.83 -1.79 -45.26
C LEU A 141 -22.52 -3.02 -45.85
N GLY A 142 -23.55 -3.53 -45.18
CA GLY A 142 -24.12 -4.85 -45.40
C GLY A 142 -23.18 -5.99 -44.97
N HIS A 143 -23.72 -7.20 -44.82
CA HIS A 143 -22.97 -8.36 -44.29
C HIS A 143 -21.75 -8.77 -45.13
N GLU A 144 -21.78 -8.64 -46.45
CA GLU A 144 -20.67 -9.07 -47.32
C GLU A 144 -19.35 -8.34 -47.02
N LYS A 145 -19.44 -7.03 -46.72
CA LYS A 145 -18.30 -6.18 -46.39
C LYS A 145 -18.13 -6.08 -44.88
N GLY A 146 -19.22 -5.81 -44.17
CA GLY A 146 -19.25 -5.58 -42.72
C GLY A 146 -18.67 -6.75 -41.93
N ASP A 147 -19.15 -7.98 -42.17
CA ASP A 147 -18.71 -9.15 -41.40
C ASP A 147 -17.20 -9.37 -41.54
N ARG A 148 -16.66 -9.18 -42.75
CA ARG A 148 -15.23 -9.30 -43.03
C ARG A 148 -14.43 -8.23 -42.31
N GLN A 149 -14.84 -6.97 -42.45
CA GLN A 149 -14.16 -5.81 -41.86
C GLN A 149 -14.14 -5.86 -40.33
N PHE A 150 -15.27 -6.17 -39.71
CA PHE A 150 -15.37 -6.28 -38.26
C PHE A 150 -14.61 -7.50 -37.72
N ASN A 151 -14.63 -8.64 -38.43
CA ASN A 151 -13.80 -9.78 -38.04
C ASN A 151 -12.30 -9.46 -38.15
N GLU A 152 -11.89 -8.77 -39.22
CA GLU A 152 -10.51 -8.33 -39.37
C GLU A 152 -10.07 -7.38 -38.25
N HIS A 153 -10.91 -6.39 -37.91
CA HIS A 153 -10.70 -5.51 -36.75
C HIS A 153 -10.52 -6.30 -35.46
N ARG A 154 -11.48 -7.18 -35.12
CA ARG A 154 -11.44 -7.97 -33.89
C ARG A 154 -10.19 -8.86 -33.80
N SER A 155 -9.74 -9.41 -34.93
CA SER A 155 -8.55 -10.28 -35.01
C SER A 155 -7.21 -9.56 -34.84
N ARG A 156 -7.16 -8.24 -35.13
CA ARG A 156 -5.93 -7.46 -35.13
C ARG A 156 -5.84 -6.46 -33.99
N PHE A 157 -6.99 -5.96 -33.52
CA PHE A 157 -7.01 -4.87 -32.55
C PHE A 157 -6.56 -5.32 -31.17
N ILE A 158 -7.13 -6.37 -30.59
CA ILE A 158 -6.69 -6.93 -29.30
C ILE A 158 -6.27 -8.39 -29.50
N THR A 159 -5.12 -8.74 -28.95
CA THR A 159 -4.50 -10.07 -29.09
C THR A 159 -3.94 -10.57 -27.75
N ASP A 160 -3.49 -11.82 -27.68
CA ASP A 160 -2.79 -12.38 -26.51
C ASP A 160 -1.55 -11.54 -26.11
N ALA A 161 -0.87 -10.91 -27.07
CA ALA A 161 0.26 -10.02 -26.79
C ALA A 161 -0.14 -8.79 -25.95
N ASP A 162 -1.37 -8.31 -26.12
CA ASP A 162 -1.89 -7.21 -25.32
C ASP A 162 -2.12 -7.65 -23.87
N PHE A 163 -2.66 -8.86 -23.65
CA PHE A 163 -2.84 -9.42 -22.31
C PHE A 163 -1.50 -9.61 -21.58
N ASP A 164 -0.47 -10.09 -22.28
CA ASP A 164 0.88 -10.18 -21.72
C ASP A 164 1.47 -8.79 -21.40
N GLU A 165 1.28 -7.79 -22.26
CA GLU A 165 1.74 -6.41 -22.00
C GLU A 165 0.99 -5.75 -20.83
N ILE A 166 -0.32 -5.99 -20.70
CA ILE A 166 -1.16 -5.55 -19.58
C ILE A 166 -0.64 -6.16 -18.27
N ALA A 167 -0.41 -7.47 -18.24
CA ALA A 167 0.12 -8.16 -17.07
C ALA A 167 1.53 -7.69 -16.68
N ARG A 168 2.41 -7.45 -17.65
CA ARG A 168 3.76 -6.89 -17.44
C ARG A 168 3.76 -5.47 -16.85
N ASN A 169 2.65 -4.74 -16.99
CA ASN A 169 2.44 -3.44 -16.37
C ASN A 169 1.70 -3.51 -15.03
N ASN A 170 1.57 -4.71 -14.44
CA ASN A 170 0.98 -4.99 -13.12
C ASN A 170 -0.51 -4.66 -12.97
N PHE A 171 -1.26 -4.60 -14.08
CA PHE A 171 -2.71 -4.74 -14.01
C PHE A 171 -3.07 -6.15 -13.58
N ASN A 172 -4.18 -6.30 -12.86
CA ASN A 172 -4.68 -7.61 -12.44
C ASN A 172 -5.98 -8.01 -13.14
N THR A 173 -6.63 -7.07 -13.83
CA THR A 173 -7.95 -7.26 -14.45
C THR A 173 -8.01 -6.55 -15.80
N VAL A 174 -8.77 -7.08 -16.74
CA VAL A 174 -9.22 -6.39 -17.94
C VAL A 174 -10.75 -6.25 -17.91
N ARG A 175 -11.26 -5.10 -18.33
CA ARG A 175 -12.68 -4.85 -18.50
C ARG A 175 -13.01 -4.95 -19.99
N ILE A 176 -13.99 -5.78 -20.36
CA ILE A 176 -14.30 -6.06 -21.78
C ILE A 176 -15.74 -5.61 -22.09
N PRO A 177 -15.92 -4.48 -22.80
CA PRO A 177 -17.22 -4.03 -23.29
C PRO A 177 -17.83 -4.99 -24.30
N ILE A 178 -19.09 -5.38 -24.09
CA ILE A 178 -19.87 -6.26 -24.97
C ILE A 178 -21.29 -5.76 -25.18
N GLY A 179 -21.89 -6.11 -26.33
CA GLY A 179 -23.30 -5.86 -26.62
C GLY A 179 -24.15 -7.12 -26.57
N TYR A 180 -25.45 -6.96 -26.38
CA TYR A 180 -26.40 -8.07 -26.23
C TYR A 180 -26.46 -9.01 -27.46
N TRP A 181 -26.09 -8.52 -28.65
CA TRP A 181 -25.97 -9.31 -29.88
C TRP A 181 -24.94 -10.44 -29.79
N LEU A 182 -24.04 -10.42 -28.80
CA LEU A 182 -23.04 -11.46 -28.56
C LEU A 182 -23.66 -12.86 -28.39
N ARG A 183 -24.89 -12.96 -27.84
CA ARG A 183 -25.60 -14.22 -27.65
C ARG A 183 -26.07 -14.84 -28.99
N GLY A 184 -26.07 -14.05 -30.06
CA GLY A 184 -26.57 -14.48 -31.37
C GLY A 184 -28.11 -14.47 -31.45
N ALA A 185 -28.63 -15.08 -32.52
CA ALA A 185 -30.04 -15.06 -32.90
C ALA A 185 -30.98 -15.87 -31.98
N ASP A 186 -30.44 -16.66 -31.04
CA ASP A 186 -31.22 -17.59 -30.24
C ASP A 186 -32.16 -16.86 -29.26
N GLY A 187 -33.46 -17.08 -29.41
CA GLY A 187 -34.51 -16.48 -28.59
C GLY A 187 -35.12 -15.19 -29.16
N PHE A 188 -34.79 -14.82 -30.40
CA PHE A 188 -35.43 -13.73 -31.14
C PHE A 188 -36.36 -14.27 -32.23
N SER A 189 -37.40 -13.51 -32.59
CA SER A 189 -38.34 -13.88 -33.65
C SER A 189 -38.85 -12.65 -34.41
N GLY A 190 -39.36 -12.84 -35.63
CA GLY A 190 -39.91 -11.75 -36.44
C GLY A 190 -38.92 -10.60 -36.69
N ASP A 191 -39.40 -9.36 -36.58
CA ASP A 191 -38.60 -8.15 -36.83
C ASP A 191 -37.44 -7.98 -35.82
N GLU A 192 -37.59 -8.49 -34.59
CA GLU A 192 -36.51 -8.46 -33.59
C GLU A 192 -35.31 -9.31 -34.02
N LEU A 193 -35.57 -10.44 -34.67
CA LEU A 193 -34.53 -11.32 -35.19
C LEU A 193 -33.79 -10.65 -36.36
N GLU A 194 -34.51 -9.94 -37.23
CA GLU A 194 -33.89 -9.22 -38.35
C GLU A 194 -33.03 -8.07 -37.84
N GLY A 195 -33.54 -7.27 -36.89
CA GLY A 195 -32.74 -6.24 -36.21
C GLY A 195 -31.51 -6.81 -35.52
N MET A 196 -31.64 -7.93 -34.78
CA MET A 196 -30.52 -8.62 -34.13
C MET A 196 -29.43 -9.08 -35.09
N ARG A 197 -29.81 -9.51 -36.30
CA ARG A 197 -28.86 -10.01 -37.29
C ARG A 197 -27.99 -8.92 -37.89
N MET A 198 -28.36 -7.65 -37.77
CA MET A 198 -27.61 -6.55 -38.38
C MET A 198 -26.19 -6.39 -37.82
N TRP A 199 -25.91 -6.77 -36.58
CA TRP A 199 -24.55 -6.68 -36.02
C TRP A 199 -23.61 -7.72 -36.61
N ALA A 200 -22.31 -7.39 -36.67
CA ALA A 200 -21.31 -8.31 -37.18
C ALA A 200 -21.16 -9.55 -36.27
N PRO A 201 -21.30 -10.77 -36.80
CA PRO A 201 -21.26 -12.01 -36.01
C PRO A 201 -19.83 -12.36 -35.53
N GLY A 202 -19.72 -13.36 -34.65
CA GLY A 202 -18.43 -14.00 -34.30
C GLY A 202 -17.66 -13.38 -33.13
N SER A 203 -18.17 -12.34 -32.46
CA SER A 203 -17.51 -11.75 -31.28
C SER A 203 -17.41 -12.68 -30.06
N LEU A 204 -18.28 -13.70 -29.96
CA LEU A 204 -18.29 -14.65 -28.84
C LEU A 204 -17.01 -15.49 -28.77
N ASP A 205 -16.47 -15.92 -29.91
CA ASP A 205 -15.23 -16.72 -29.96
C ASP A 205 -14.04 -15.93 -29.39
N TYR A 206 -14.00 -14.62 -29.62
CA TYR A 206 -12.97 -13.74 -29.06
C TYR A 206 -13.13 -13.57 -27.54
N LEU A 207 -14.35 -13.43 -27.02
CA LEU A 207 -14.58 -13.34 -25.57
C LEU A 207 -14.24 -14.66 -24.86
N ASP A 208 -14.66 -15.79 -25.43
CA ASP A 208 -14.33 -17.13 -24.94
C ASP A 208 -12.81 -17.31 -24.87
N THR A 209 -12.11 -16.96 -25.95
CA THR A 209 -10.64 -17.07 -26.03
C THR A 209 -9.96 -16.14 -25.01
N ALA A 210 -10.44 -14.91 -24.88
CA ALA A 210 -9.91 -13.95 -23.91
C ALA A 210 -10.01 -14.47 -22.47
N ILE A 211 -11.16 -15.04 -22.08
CA ILE A 211 -11.38 -15.54 -20.72
C ILE A 211 -10.65 -16.86 -20.49
N ARG A 212 -10.84 -17.83 -21.38
CA ARG A 212 -10.40 -19.22 -21.15
C ARG A 212 -8.92 -19.42 -21.41
N ASP A 213 -8.29 -18.56 -22.22
CA ASP A 213 -6.89 -18.71 -22.61
C ASP A 213 -6.06 -17.48 -22.30
N TRP A 214 -6.31 -16.32 -22.92
CA TRP A 214 -5.40 -15.16 -22.80
C TRP A 214 -5.30 -14.63 -21.37
N ALA A 215 -6.43 -14.41 -20.70
CA ALA A 215 -6.45 -13.94 -19.31
C ALA A 215 -5.86 -14.98 -18.35
N LEU A 216 -6.25 -16.26 -18.51
CA LEU A 216 -5.74 -17.37 -17.71
C LEU A 216 -4.21 -17.45 -17.82
N ASN A 217 -3.68 -17.48 -19.05
CA ASN A 217 -2.24 -17.58 -19.30
C ASN A 217 -1.47 -16.40 -18.67
N ASN A 218 -2.08 -15.22 -18.60
CA ASN A 218 -1.45 -14.00 -18.12
C ASN A 218 -1.75 -13.64 -16.63
N ASN A 219 -2.47 -14.48 -15.88
CA ASN A 219 -2.91 -14.20 -14.49
C ASN A 219 -3.81 -12.97 -14.38
N LEU A 220 -4.57 -12.70 -15.43
CA LEU A 220 -5.51 -11.60 -15.46
C LEU A 220 -6.91 -12.13 -15.20
N PHE A 221 -7.71 -11.29 -14.57
CA PHE A 221 -9.14 -11.46 -14.44
C PHE A 221 -9.87 -10.72 -15.56
N VAL A 222 -11.06 -11.18 -15.91
CA VAL A 222 -11.96 -10.51 -16.85
C VAL A 222 -13.22 -10.05 -16.12
N LEU A 223 -13.44 -8.74 -16.12
CA LEU A 223 -14.72 -8.12 -15.78
C LEU A 223 -15.46 -7.82 -17.09
N ILE A 224 -16.57 -8.50 -17.33
CA ILE A 224 -17.38 -8.27 -18.53
C ILE A 224 -18.17 -6.98 -18.31
N SER A 225 -18.16 -6.07 -19.28
CA SER A 225 -18.96 -4.84 -19.23
C SER A 225 -20.14 -4.94 -20.18
N PHE A 226 -21.36 -4.97 -19.64
CA PHE A 226 -22.58 -4.92 -20.46
C PHE A 226 -22.78 -3.50 -21.01
N GLN A 227 -22.13 -3.24 -22.14
CA GLN A 227 -21.96 -1.92 -22.74
C GLN A 227 -23.17 -1.48 -23.56
N ALA A 228 -23.86 -2.42 -24.19
CA ALA A 228 -24.96 -2.13 -25.10
C ALA A 228 -26.15 -3.05 -24.83
N GLY A 229 -27.16 -2.54 -24.10
CA GLY A 229 -28.44 -3.20 -23.92
C GLY A 229 -29.35 -3.06 -25.14
N MET A 230 -30.32 -3.95 -25.29
CA MET A 230 -31.34 -3.86 -26.34
C MET A 230 -32.08 -2.52 -26.26
N GLY A 231 -32.27 -1.84 -27.39
CA GLY A 231 -32.86 -0.50 -27.44
C GLY A 231 -31.95 0.65 -26.99
N SER A 232 -30.71 0.36 -26.56
CA SER A 232 -29.76 1.35 -26.02
C SER A 232 -30.22 2.08 -24.75
N GLN A 233 -29.35 2.10 -23.75
CA GLN A 233 -29.58 2.76 -22.47
C GLN A 233 -29.18 4.24 -22.44
N ASN A 234 -28.59 4.78 -23.52
CA ASN A 234 -28.11 6.17 -23.55
C ASN A 234 -28.06 6.81 -24.96
N GLY A 235 -28.40 6.08 -26.02
CA GLY A 235 -28.43 6.59 -27.40
C GLY A 235 -27.08 6.96 -28.01
N ARG A 236 -25.97 6.62 -27.36
CA ARG A 236 -24.61 6.92 -27.85
C ARG A 236 -24.08 5.84 -28.78
N ALA A 237 -23.13 6.19 -29.63
CA ALA A 237 -22.45 5.22 -30.50
C ALA A 237 -21.86 4.03 -29.73
N SER A 238 -21.39 4.25 -28.50
CA SER A 238 -20.83 3.21 -27.61
C SER A 238 -21.84 2.16 -27.17
N SER A 239 -23.14 2.46 -27.18
CA SER A 239 -24.22 1.48 -26.95
C SER A 239 -24.87 0.99 -28.24
N SER A 240 -24.36 1.42 -29.40
CA SER A 240 -24.77 1.00 -30.74
C SER A 240 -26.30 0.97 -30.96
N PRO A 241 -27.01 2.11 -30.79
CA PRO A 241 -28.45 2.17 -30.95
C PRO A 241 -28.88 1.89 -32.40
N HIS A 242 -30.13 1.45 -32.59
CA HIS A 242 -30.72 1.34 -33.93
C HIS A 242 -30.84 2.71 -34.61
N GLU A 243 -31.18 3.72 -33.83
CA GLU A 243 -31.25 5.12 -34.24
C GLU A 243 -30.40 5.97 -33.30
N PHE A 244 -29.42 6.69 -33.87
CA PHE A 244 -28.49 7.49 -33.08
C PHE A 244 -29.23 8.56 -32.26
N GLY A 245 -28.93 8.64 -30.96
CA GLY A 245 -29.57 9.56 -30.03
C GLY A 245 -30.82 9.02 -29.33
N GLN A 246 -31.34 7.85 -29.71
CA GLN A 246 -32.48 7.23 -29.03
C GLN A 246 -32.05 6.26 -27.93
N ALA A 247 -32.68 6.40 -26.76
CA ALA A 247 -32.43 5.57 -25.58
C ALA A 247 -33.72 4.86 -25.16
N ASP A 248 -33.99 3.71 -25.77
CA ASP A 248 -35.26 2.99 -25.65
C ASP A 248 -35.20 1.80 -24.68
N TRP A 249 -34.02 1.49 -24.13
CA TRP A 249 -33.84 0.36 -23.20
C TRP A 249 -34.83 0.39 -22.04
N GLY A 250 -34.96 1.53 -21.36
CA GLY A 250 -35.86 1.71 -20.22
C GLY A 250 -37.32 1.93 -20.59
N GLN A 251 -37.63 2.14 -21.87
CA GLN A 251 -38.98 2.48 -22.33
C GLN A 251 -39.83 1.23 -22.58
N PHE A 252 -39.21 0.10 -22.91
CA PHE A 252 -39.91 -1.13 -23.28
C PHE A 252 -39.49 -2.31 -22.40
N GLY A 253 -40.48 -2.98 -21.78
CA GLY A 253 -40.22 -4.11 -20.88
C GLY A 253 -39.49 -5.29 -21.54
N HIS A 254 -39.65 -5.50 -22.85
CA HIS A 254 -38.93 -6.56 -23.57
C HIS A 254 -37.42 -6.29 -23.68
N ASN A 255 -36.99 -5.03 -23.76
CA ASN A 255 -35.57 -4.65 -23.74
C ASN A 255 -34.92 -5.01 -22.39
N ILE A 256 -35.61 -4.70 -21.30
CA ILE A 256 -35.16 -5.02 -19.94
C ILE A 256 -35.13 -6.55 -19.73
N ALA A 257 -36.17 -7.26 -20.19
CA ALA A 257 -36.23 -8.72 -20.14
C ALA A 257 -35.08 -9.37 -20.92
N ASN A 258 -34.72 -8.81 -22.09
CA ASN A 258 -33.56 -9.25 -22.85
C ASN A 258 -32.26 -9.08 -22.06
N SER A 259 -32.06 -7.91 -21.44
CA SER A 259 -30.90 -7.64 -20.59
C SER A 259 -30.79 -8.60 -19.39
N HIS A 260 -31.91 -8.95 -18.75
CA HIS A 260 -31.92 -9.98 -17.70
C HIS A 260 -31.42 -11.33 -18.22
N ALA A 261 -32.00 -11.79 -19.34
CA ALA A 261 -31.63 -13.07 -19.93
C ALA A 261 -30.17 -13.09 -20.40
N PHE A 262 -29.66 -11.95 -20.88
CA PHE A 262 -28.27 -11.81 -21.29
C PHE A 262 -27.30 -11.87 -20.11
N ALA A 263 -27.58 -11.14 -19.01
CA ALA A 263 -26.77 -11.19 -17.81
C ALA A 263 -26.75 -12.59 -17.16
N GLU A 264 -27.90 -13.26 -17.13
CA GLU A 264 -28.05 -14.64 -16.64
C GLU A 264 -27.22 -15.62 -17.50
N TRP A 265 -27.30 -15.48 -18.83
CA TRP A 265 -26.53 -16.29 -19.78
C TRP A 265 -25.01 -16.11 -19.64
N LEU A 266 -24.52 -14.88 -19.49
CA LEU A 266 -23.10 -14.60 -19.27
C LEU A 266 -22.60 -15.24 -17.98
N ALA A 267 -23.35 -15.09 -16.89
CA ALA A 267 -22.99 -15.67 -15.61
C ALA A 267 -22.96 -17.20 -15.70
N ASP A 268 -23.95 -17.84 -16.32
CA ASP A 268 -23.99 -19.29 -16.45
C ASP A 268 -22.85 -19.84 -17.31
N ARG A 269 -22.55 -19.15 -18.42
CA ARG A 269 -21.49 -19.54 -19.36
C ARG A 269 -20.10 -19.56 -18.70
N TYR A 270 -19.79 -18.56 -17.88
CA TYR A 270 -18.43 -18.32 -17.38
C TYR A 270 -18.23 -18.61 -15.89
N LYS A 271 -19.26 -18.98 -15.11
CA LYS A 271 -19.13 -19.20 -13.64
C LYS A 271 -18.05 -20.22 -13.25
N LYS A 272 -17.69 -21.14 -14.15
CA LYS A 272 -16.66 -22.17 -13.92
C LYS A 272 -15.27 -21.76 -14.43
N ASP A 273 -15.16 -20.65 -15.16
CA ASP A 273 -13.91 -20.18 -15.73
C ASP A 273 -13.11 -19.38 -14.68
N PRO A 274 -11.89 -19.79 -14.28
CA PRO A 274 -11.15 -19.16 -13.17
C PRO A 274 -10.81 -17.68 -13.38
N ALA A 275 -10.60 -17.28 -14.64
CA ALA A 275 -10.31 -15.90 -15.00
C ALA A 275 -11.55 -15.01 -15.03
N PHE A 276 -12.77 -15.57 -15.01
CA PHE A 276 -13.99 -14.78 -14.96
C PHE A 276 -14.19 -14.17 -13.57
N LEU A 277 -14.17 -12.85 -13.48
CA LEU A 277 -14.35 -12.12 -12.22
C LEU A 277 -15.79 -11.73 -11.98
N GLY A 278 -16.47 -11.20 -13.00
CA GLY A 278 -17.74 -10.53 -12.81
C GLY A 278 -18.36 -9.90 -14.03
N ILE A 279 -19.48 -9.22 -13.81
CA ILE A 279 -20.28 -8.52 -14.80
C ILE A 279 -20.61 -7.11 -14.29
N SER A 280 -20.28 -6.08 -15.08
CA SER A 280 -20.93 -4.76 -14.98
C SER A 280 -22.28 -4.83 -15.68
N LEU A 281 -23.35 -4.68 -14.90
CA LEU A 281 -24.70 -5.07 -15.30
C LEU A 281 -25.34 -4.12 -16.31
N LEU A 282 -24.90 -2.86 -16.38
CA LEU A 282 -25.29 -1.91 -17.43
C LEU A 282 -24.36 -0.69 -17.40
N ASP A 283 -23.72 -0.38 -18.53
CA ASP A 283 -22.79 0.75 -18.66
C ASP A 283 -23.52 2.08 -18.94
N GLU A 284 -23.19 3.15 -18.21
CA GLU A 284 -23.69 4.52 -18.47
C GLU A 284 -25.19 4.65 -18.82
N PRO A 285 -26.13 4.14 -17.99
CA PRO A 285 -27.54 4.40 -18.23
C PRO A 285 -27.86 5.89 -18.11
N GLU A 286 -28.62 6.43 -19.07
CA GLU A 286 -29.05 7.82 -19.14
C GLU A 286 -30.52 7.90 -19.57
N ASN A 287 -31.26 8.90 -19.09
CA ASN A 287 -32.67 9.10 -19.43
C ASN A 287 -33.60 7.90 -19.11
N VAL A 288 -33.23 7.09 -18.13
CA VAL A 288 -34.02 5.96 -17.64
C VAL A 288 -34.66 6.31 -16.30
N ASP A 289 -35.90 5.87 -16.08
CA ASP A 289 -36.55 5.96 -14.77
C ASP A 289 -35.70 5.23 -13.70
N THR A 290 -35.38 5.94 -12.61
CA THR A 290 -34.49 5.42 -11.58
C THR A 290 -35.05 4.17 -10.93
N GLN A 291 -36.36 4.08 -10.71
CA GLN A 291 -36.95 2.91 -10.06
C GLN A 291 -36.87 1.67 -10.96
N THR A 292 -37.09 1.85 -12.26
CA THR A 292 -36.91 0.81 -13.28
C THR A 292 -35.48 0.29 -13.31
N LEU A 293 -34.49 1.20 -13.30
CA LEU A 293 -33.07 0.81 -13.28
C LEU A 293 -32.69 0.08 -11.98
N LYS A 294 -33.19 0.53 -10.83
CA LYS A 294 -32.99 -0.17 -9.55
C LYS A 294 -33.58 -1.57 -9.59
N GLN A 295 -34.83 -1.72 -10.05
CA GLN A 295 -35.49 -3.01 -10.17
C GLN A 295 -34.72 -3.96 -11.09
N TYR A 296 -34.20 -3.44 -12.21
CA TYR A 296 -33.35 -4.22 -13.10
C TYR A 296 -32.14 -4.82 -12.37
N TYR A 297 -31.45 -4.04 -11.54
CA TYR A 297 -30.32 -4.55 -10.76
C TYR A 297 -30.72 -5.56 -9.68
N TYR A 298 -31.84 -5.35 -8.99
CA TYR A 298 -32.40 -6.32 -8.04
C TYR A 298 -32.66 -7.68 -8.71
N ASP A 299 -33.33 -7.66 -9.85
CA ASP A 299 -33.71 -8.86 -10.58
C ASP A 299 -32.48 -9.58 -11.15
N CYS A 300 -31.50 -8.84 -11.67
CA CYS A 300 -30.23 -9.42 -12.11
C CYS A 300 -29.47 -10.10 -10.97
N ASN A 301 -29.39 -9.47 -9.79
CA ASN A 301 -28.77 -10.10 -8.62
C ASN A 301 -29.49 -11.40 -8.26
N GLY A 302 -30.82 -11.36 -8.13
CA GLY A 302 -31.63 -12.54 -7.80
C GLY A 302 -31.45 -13.68 -8.80
N ARG A 303 -31.51 -13.39 -10.11
CA ARG A 303 -31.31 -14.40 -11.17
C ARG A 303 -29.91 -15.02 -11.13
N ILE A 304 -28.87 -14.18 -11.03
CA ILE A 304 -27.48 -14.66 -11.07
C ILE A 304 -27.14 -15.46 -9.79
N ARG A 305 -27.60 -15.01 -8.62
CA ARG A 305 -27.33 -15.69 -7.35
C ARG A 305 -28.19 -16.95 -7.19
N HIS A 306 -29.49 -16.89 -7.48
CA HIS A 306 -30.42 -17.99 -7.18
C HIS A 306 -30.66 -18.96 -8.34
N ASN A 307 -30.83 -18.47 -9.57
CA ASN A 307 -31.08 -19.36 -10.72
C ASN A 307 -29.78 -19.98 -11.21
N VAL A 308 -28.72 -19.17 -11.32
CA VAL A 308 -27.44 -19.60 -11.89
C VAL A 308 -26.49 -20.16 -10.82
N GLY A 309 -26.56 -19.66 -9.59
CA GLY A 309 -25.65 -20.05 -8.51
C GLY A 309 -24.23 -19.49 -8.68
N SER A 310 -24.09 -18.29 -9.23
CA SER A 310 -22.79 -17.65 -9.46
C SER A 310 -22.53 -16.56 -8.41
N ASP A 311 -21.41 -16.64 -7.71
CA ASP A 311 -20.93 -15.62 -6.75
C ASP A 311 -19.99 -14.58 -7.39
N CYS A 312 -20.02 -14.41 -8.72
CA CYS A 312 -19.19 -13.45 -9.41
C CYS A 312 -19.44 -12.00 -8.94
N LEU A 313 -18.45 -11.12 -9.11
CA LEU A 313 -18.61 -9.69 -8.84
C LEU A 313 -19.68 -9.11 -9.75
N LEU A 314 -20.64 -8.38 -9.19
CA LEU A 314 -21.58 -7.57 -9.97
C LEU A 314 -21.28 -6.10 -9.73
N THR A 315 -21.11 -5.32 -10.79
CA THR A 315 -21.02 -3.87 -10.66
C THR A 315 -22.28 -3.22 -11.20
N ILE A 316 -22.78 -2.22 -10.48
CA ILE A 316 -23.97 -1.47 -10.88
C ILE A 316 -23.64 0.00 -11.05
N SER A 317 -24.09 0.59 -12.14
CA SER A 317 -23.89 2.00 -12.43
C SER A 317 -25.15 2.78 -12.07
N PRO A 318 -25.08 3.80 -11.19
CA PRO A 318 -26.08 4.86 -11.14
C PRO A 318 -26.19 5.56 -12.50
N LEU A 319 -27.24 6.37 -12.68
CA LEU A 319 -27.32 7.30 -13.81
C LEU A 319 -26.09 8.20 -13.83
N VAL A 320 -25.55 8.47 -15.02
CA VAL A 320 -24.27 9.18 -15.21
C VAL A 320 -24.24 10.54 -14.49
N ASP A 321 -25.35 11.27 -14.51
CA ASP A 321 -25.51 12.57 -13.86
C ASP A 321 -25.59 12.50 -12.32
N GLN A 322 -25.85 11.31 -11.77
CA GLN A 322 -25.98 11.08 -10.32
C GLN A 322 -24.69 10.59 -9.67
N GLN A 323 -23.72 10.07 -10.43
CA GLN A 323 -22.51 9.42 -9.87
C GLN A 323 -21.67 10.36 -8.99
N LEU A 324 -21.46 11.61 -9.40
CA LEU A 324 -20.69 12.59 -8.60
C LEU A 324 -21.58 13.50 -7.73
N SER A 325 -22.89 13.23 -7.66
CA SER A 325 -23.84 14.06 -6.90
C SER A 325 -23.78 13.77 -5.39
N PRO A 326 -23.93 14.79 -4.52
CA PRO A 326 -24.17 14.59 -3.09
C PRO A 326 -25.40 13.70 -2.80
N THR A 327 -26.38 13.67 -3.72
CA THR A 327 -27.59 12.84 -3.62
C THR A 327 -27.40 11.37 -4.00
N ALA A 328 -26.21 10.96 -4.46
CA ALA A 328 -25.93 9.54 -4.71
C ALA A 328 -25.91 8.66 -3.44
N GLY A 329 -26.30 9.19 -2.28
CA GLY A 329 -26.70 8.41 -1.10
C GLY A 329 -27.83 7.41 -1.38
N ASN A 330 -28.80 7.77 -2.23
CA ASN A 330 -30.00 6.97 -2.48
C ASN A 330 -29.78 5.66 -3.26
N TRP A 331 -28.61 5.49 -3.89
CA TRP A 331 -28.23 4.22 -4.55
C TRP A 331 -27.58 3.24 -3.58
N MET A 332 -26.87 3.76 -2.58
CA MET A 332 -26.11 2.95 -1.64
C MET A 332 -26.96 2.28 -0.55
N GLU A 333 -28.23 2.65 -0.44
CA GLU A 333 -29.23 2.01 0.43
C GLU A 333 -29.97 0.85 -0.26
N MET A 334 -29.75 0.65 -1.56
CA MET A 334 -30.41 -0.36 -2.39
C MET A 334 -29.95 -1.81 -2.10
N MET A 335 -28.97 -2.00 -1.22
CA MET A 335 -28.34 -3.31 -1.01
C MET A 335 -28.51 -3.78 0.44
N PRO A 336 -29.75 -4.04 0.91
CA PRO A 336 -29.95 -4.52 2.26
C PRO A 336 -29.50 -5.99 2.38
N GLU A 337 -28.76 -6.28 3.44
CA GLU A 337 -28.49 -7.66 3.88
C GLU A 337 -29.78 -8.32 4.43
N PRO A 338 -29.97 -9.65 4.28
CA PRO A 338 -29.08 -10.63 3.67
C PRO A 338 -29.34 -10.83 2.16
N GLY A 339 -28.28 -11.01 1.35
CA GLY A 339 -28.39 -11.43 -0.07
C GLY A 339 -27.69 -10.53 -1.10
N TRP A 340 -26.97 -9.51 -0.65
CA TRP A 340 -26.19 -8.60 -1.48
C TRP A 340 -24.70 -8.74 -1.14
N HIS A 341 -24.02 -9.69 -1.80
CA HIS A 341 -22.58 -9.92 -1.64
C HIS A 341 -21.86 -9.92 -2.99
N ASN A 342 -20.58 -9.55 -2.98
CA ASN A 342 -19.76 -9.36 -4.17
C ASN A 342 -20.40 -8.37 -5.15
N ILE A 343 -20.81 -7.20 -4.66
CA ILE A 343 -21.45 -6.16 -5.45
C ILE A 343 -20.71 -4.83 -5.25
N ALA A 344 -20.53 -4.06 -6.32
CA ALA A 344 -19.90 -2.75 -6.26
C ALA A 344 -20.68 -1.67 -7.02
N PHE A 345 -20.63 -0.44 -6.52
CA PHE A 345 -21.06 0.75 -7.26
C PHE A 345 -19.98 1.15 -8.25
N GLU A 346 -20.34 1.28 -9.51
CA GLU A 346 -19.45 1.68 -10.59
C GLU A 346 -19.64 3.16 -10.94
N TRP A 347 -18.56 3.93 -10.85
CA TRP A 347 -18.52 5.33 -11.24
C TRP A 347 -17.57 5.57 -12.40
N HIS A 348 -17.97 6.45 -13.30
CA HIS A 348 -17.19 6.89 -14.45
C HIS A 348 -16.81 8.35 -14.24
N VAL A 349 -15.50 8.60 -14.21
CA VAL A 349 -14.92 9.92 -13.99
C VAL A 349 -14.37 10.42 -15.32
N ASP A 350 -15.15 11.27 -16.01
CA ASP A 350 -14.78 11.84 -17.30
C ASP A 350 -14.65 13.37 -17.22
N TYR A 351 -13.42 13.85 -17.26
CA TYR A 351 -13.10 15.28 -17.30
C TYR A 351 -13.20 15.89 -18.70
N ALA A 352 -13.20 15.09 -19.77
CA ALA A 352 -13.31 15.59 -21.13
C ALA A 352 -14.73 16.06 -21.48
N ARG A 353 -15.74 15.55 -20.77
CA ARG A 353 -17.16 15.92 -20.96
C ARG A 353 -17.64 17.05 -20.03
N LYS A 354 -16.82 17.51 -19.07
CA LYS A 354 -17.19 18.61 -18.17
C LYS A 354 -17.33 19.91 -18.96
N ARG A 355 -18.49 20.58 -18.84
CA ARG A 355 -18.79 21.83 -19.56
C ARG A 355 -18.02 23.02 -18.99
N GLY A 356 -17.49 23.88 -19.87
CA GLY A 356 -16.66 25.06 -19.57
C GLY A 356 -15.30 24.98 -20.27
N THR A 357 -14.50 26.04 -20.24
CA THR A 357 -13.07 26.03 -20.60
C THR A 357 -12.22 25.97 -19.33
N PRO A 358 -12.15 24.82 -18.62
CA PRO A 358 -11.37 24.70 -17.41
C PRO A 358 -9.88 24.85 -17.72
N THR A 359 -9.12 25.38 -16.76
CA THR A 359 -7.66 25.41 -16.82
C THR A 359 -7.13 24.14 -16.14
N PHE A 360 -5.85 23.82 -16.31
CA PHE A 360 -5.21 22.73 -15.57
C PHE A 360 -5.42 22.85 -14.06
N GLN A 361 -5.28 24.06 -13.49
CA GLN A 361 -5.50 24.31 -12.07
C GLN A 361 -6.94 24.02 -11.64
N HIS A 362 -7.94 24.36 -12.46
CA HIS A 362 -9.34 24.04 -12.16
C HIS A 362 -9.57 22.53 -12.10
N VAL A 363 -9.00 21.77 -13.04
CA VAL A 363 -9.13 20.30 -13.06
C VAL A 363 -8.45 19.68 -11.84
N ILE A 364 -7.22 20.09 -11.51
CA ILE A 364 -6.50 19.56 -10.34
C ILE A 364 -7.22 19.90 -9.03
N ASN A 365 -7.71 21.13 -8.88
CA ASN A 365 -8.48 21.52 -7.70
C ASN A 365 -9.75 20.68 -7.57
N ASP A 366 -10.47 20.43 -8.66
CA ASP A 366 -11.67 19.58 -8.63
C ASP A 366 -11.34 18.14 -8.25
N VAL A 367 -10.22 17.57 -8.72
CA VAL A 367 -9.76 16.24 -8.30
C VAL A 367 -9.47 16.21 -6.79
N GLN A 368 -8.67 17.17 -6.31
CA GLN A 368 -8.17 17.18 -4.93
C GLN A 368 -9.23 17.56 -3.90
N MET A 369 -10.16 18.44 -4.27
CA MET A 369 -11.20 18.93 -3.36
C MET A 369 -12.50 18.14 -3.52
N ASN A 370 -13.02 18.02 -4.74
CA ASN A 370 -14.38 17.48 -4.94
C ASN A 370 -14.36 15.96 -5.12
N LEU A 371 -13.57 15.44 -6.07
CA LEU A 371 -13.54 14.01 -6.35
C LEU A 371 -13.00 13.22 -5.15
N MET A 372 -11.87 13.65 -4.60
CA MET A 372 -11.27 12.99 -3.44
C MET A 372 -12.20 13.01 -2.23
N GLN A 373 -12.88 14.13 -1.96
CA GLN A 373 -13.87 14.20 -0.87
C GLN A 373 -15.10 13.33 -1.16
N ALA A 374 -15.59 13.28 -2.41
CA ALA A 374 -16.74 12.46 -2.78
C ALA A 374 -16.45 10.95 -2.61
N ILE A 375 -15.22 10.52 -2.93
CA ILE A 375 -14.77 9.13 -2.74
C ILE A 375 -14.57 8.85 -1.23
N ARG A 376 -13.86 9.72 -0.50
CA ARG A 376 -13.60 9.55 0.95
C ARG A 376 -14.86 9.63 1.81
N GLY A 377 -15.82 10.48 1.44
CA GLY A 377 -17.13 10.54 2.10
C GLY A 377 -17.93 9.24 2.00
N ARG A 378 -17.45 8.27 1.22
CA ARG A 378 -18.03 6.95 1.01
C ARG A 378 -17.07 5.82 1.40
N GLU A 379 -16.01 6.15 2.13
CA GLU A 379 -15.00 5.21 2.61
C GLU A 379 -15.64 4.07 3.42
N GLY A 380 -15.29 2.83 3.08
CA GLY A 380 -15.88 1.62 3.66
C GLY A 380 -17.03 0.99 2.88
N ARG A 381 -17.46 1.56 1.74
CA ARG A 381 -18.45 0.94 0.82
C ARG A 381 -17.77 0.43 -0.46
N ASP A 382 -18.46 -0.48 -1.17
CA ASP A 382 -17.95 -1.16 -2.36
C ASP A 382 -17.95 -0.25 -3.61
N LEU A 383 -17.12 0.80 -3.61
CA LEU A 383 -16.96 1.70 -4.75
C LEU A 383 -15.85 1.22 -5.69
N PHE A 384 -16.19 1.17 -6.98
CA PHE A 384 -15.32 0.87 -8.11
C PHE A 384 -15.34 2.05 -9.11
N ILE A 385 -14.17 2.56 -9.49
CA ILE A 385 -14.07 3.57 -10.56
C ILE A 385 -13.96 2.84 -11.90
N GLY A 386 -15.09 2.56 -12.54
CA GLY A 386 -15.19 1.70 -13.73
C GLY A 386 -14.63 2.30 -15.01
N LYS A 387 -14.57 3.63 -15.11
CA LYS A 387 -13.92 4.32 -16.23
C LYS A 387 -13.29 5.62 -15.73
N TRP A 388 -12.02 5.84 -16.09
CA TRP A 388 -11.36 7.14 -15.98
C TRP A 388 -10.27 7.25 -17.06
N SER A 389 -9.87 8.48 -17.39
CA SER A 389 -8.78 8.74 -18.35
C SER A 389 -8.03 10.02 -17.97
N LEU A 390 -7.03 10.41 -18.78
CA LEU A 390 -6.33 11.69 -18.63
C LEU A 390 -6.83 12.75 -19.62
N ALA A 391 -7.95 12.49 -20.30
CA ALA A 391 -8.55 13.47 -21.21
C ALA A 391 -9.26 14.55 -20.39
N ALA A 392 -8.84 15.82 -20.55
CA ALA A 392 -9.35 16.95 -19.78
C ALA A 392 -10.20 17.93 -20.60
N GLY A 393 -10.48 17.63 -21.87
CA GLY A 393 -11.21 18.53 -22.79
C GLY A 393 -10.34 19.63 -23.42
N PHE A 394 -9.07 19.73 -23.01
CA PHE A 394 -8.05 20.61 -23.58
C PHE A 394 -6.69 19.90 -23.58
N LYS A 395 -5.71 20.48 -24.28
CA LYS A 395 -4.37 19.89 -24.41
C LYS A 395 -3.55 20.15 -23.14
N LEU A 396 -3.06 19.07 -22.53
CA LEU A 396 -2.12 19.10 -21.41
C LEU A 396 -0.69 18.82 -21.88
N THR A 397 0.29 19.47 -21.25
CA THR A 397 1.70 19.09 -21.33
C THR A 397 1.95 17.72 -20.69
N ASP A 398 3.10 17.08 -20.95
CA ASP A 398 3.44 15.79 -20.34
C ASP A 398 3.52 15.87 -18.81
N GLU A 399 4.06 16.98 -18.30
CA GLU A 399 4.17 17.23 -16.87
C GLU A 399 2.79 17.44 -16.22
N GLU A 400 1.94 18.26 -16.82
CA GLU A 400 0.55 18.42 -16.35
C GLU A 400 -0.22 17.09 -16.43
N THR A 401 -0.02 16.32 -17.50
CA THR A 401 -0.67 14.99 -17.65
C THR A 401 -0.21 14.05 -16.54
N ARG A 402 1.08 14.05 -16.18
CA ARG A 402 1.62 13.24 -15.08
C ARG A 402 1.06 13.68 -13.74
N HIS A 403 1.02 14.98 -13.46
CA HIS A 403 0.41 15.52 -12.24
C HIS A 403 -1.08 15.16 -12.15
N PHE A 404 -1.80 15.24 -13.26
CA PHE A 404 -3.21 14.84 -13.32
C PHE A 404 -3.41 13.35 -13.04
N ALA A 405 -2.56 12.49 -13.60
CA ALA A 405 -2.56 11.06 -13.32
C ALA A 405 -2.34 10.76 -11.84
N MET A 406 -1.32 11.39 -11.23
CA MET A 406 -1.00 11.20 -9.82
C MET A 406 -2.13 11.67 -8.91
N ALA A 407 -2.75 12.82 -9.21
CA ALA A 407 -3.86 13.34 -8.42
C ALA A 407 -5.09 12.41 -8.47
N GLN A 408 -5.46 11.90 -9.65
CA GLN A 408 -6.57 10.95 -9.79
C GLN A 408 -6.27 9.62 -9.09
N LEU A 409 -5.08 9.05 -9.29
CA LEU A 409 -4.65 7.82 -8.62
C LEU A 409 -4.63 7.95 -7.09
N GLU A 410 -4.26 9.12 -6.56
CA GLU A 410 -4.34 9.40 -5.12
C GLU A 410 -5.79 9.39 -4.63
N ALA A 411 -6.70 10.04 -5.36
CA ALA A 411 -8.12 10.04 -5.02
C ALA A 411 -8.71 8.61 -5.03
N TYR A 412 -8.29 7.77 -5.98
CA TYR A 412 -8.78 6.40 -6.14
C TYR A 412 -8.24 5.41 -5.10
N LYS A 413 -7.26 5.77 -4.27
CA LYS A 413 -6.82 4.90 -3.16
C LYS A 413 -7.95 4.58 -2.18
N SER A 414 -8.91 5.48 -2.03
CA SER A 414 -10.09 5.30 -1.16
C SER A 414 -11.24 4.55 -1.84
N ALA A 415 -11.15 4.25 -3.15
CA ALA A 415 -12.11 3.37 -3.83
C ALA A 415 -11.76 1.90 -3.54
N ARG A 416 -12.41 1.32 -2.53
CA ARG A 416 -12.09 -0.01 -1.96
C ARG A 416 -11.98 -1.12 -3.01
N VAL A 417 -12.92 -1.14 -3.96
CA VAL A 417 -12.98 -2.19 -4.98
C VAL A 417 -11.92 -1.97 -6.04
N GLY A 418 -11.53 -0.71 -6.30
CA GLY A 418 -10.44 -0.34 -7.19
C GLY A 418 -10.88 0.53 -8.36
N TRP A 419 -10.17 0.44 -9.48
CA TRP A 419 -10.37 1.31 -10.64
C TRP A 419 -10.01 0.65 -11.97
N CYS A 420 -10.51 1.23 -13.06
CA CYS A 420 -10.29 0.80 -14.43
C CYS A 420 -10.00 2.00 -15.35
N PHE A 421 -8.80 2.02 -15.95
CA PHE A 421 -8.40 3.05 -16.90
C PHE A 421 -9.04 2.76 -18.27
N SER A 422 -9.78 3.73 -18.81
CA SER A 422 -10.36 3.65 -20.15
C SER A 422 -9.53 4.48 -21.13
N THR A 423 -8.78 3.88 -22.06
CA THR A 423 -8.72 2.46 -22.50
C THR A 423 -7.27 1.95 -22.57
N TRP A 424 -7.08 0.64 -22.80
CA TRP A 424 -5.75 0.04 -22.97
C TRP A 424 -4.97 0.70 -24.11
N LYS A 425 -5.57 0.78 -25.31
CA LYS A 425 -4.96 1.42 -26.48
C LYS A 425 -6.02 1.92 -27.47
N CYS A 426 -5.63 2.88 -28.31
CA CYS A 426 -6.42 3.31 -29.46
C CYS A 426 -5.92 2.61 -30.74
N TYR A 427 -6.71 2.63 -31.82
CA TYR A 427 -6.25 2.01 -33.08
C TYR A 427 -5.04 2.76 -33.66
N ASN A 428 -4.10 2.02 -34.25
CA ASN A 428 -2.80 2.54 -34.70
C ASN A 428 -2.03 3.31 -33.61
N ASP A 429 -2.16 2.87 -32.35
CA ASP A 429 -1.56 3.48 -31.16
C ASP A 429 -0.09 3.89 -31.38
N ASP A 430 0.77 3.02 -31.92
CA ASP A 430 2.20 3.33 -32.06
C ASP A 430 2.52 4.36 -33.17
N ALA A 431 1.56 4.70 -34.03
CA ALA A 431 1.71 5.65 -35.14
C ALA A 431 0.99 6.99 -34.92
N GLN A 432 0.16 7.10 -33.87
CA GLN A 432 -0.62 8.30 -33.57
C GLN A 432 0.08 9.20 -32.54
N PRO A 433 -0.19 10.52 -32.53
CA PRO A 433 0.23 11.40 -31.44
C PRO A 433 -0.25 10.88 -30.09
N LYS A 434 0.44 11.28 -29.01
CA LYS A 434 0.09 10.91 -27.63
C LYS A 434 -1.41 11.13 -27.36
N ASN A 435 -2.11 10.05 -27.04
CA ASN A 435 -3.53 10.05 -26.71
C ASN A 435 -3.72 9.91 -25.19
N PRO A 436 -4.36 10.87 -24.50
CA PRO A 436 -4.58 10.80 -23.05
C PRO A 436 -5.56 9.70 -22.62
N ARG A 437 -6.19 9.00 -23.57
CA ARG A 437 -7.02 7.81 -23.35
C ARG A 437 -6.29 6.49 -23.61
N SER A 438 -5.03 6.49 -24.05
CA SER A 438 -4.26 5.26 -24.29
C SER A 438 -3.34 4.95 -23.11
N ALA A 439 -3.74 4.02 -22.23
CA ALA A 439 -2.92 3.58 -21.10
C ALA A 439 -1.55 3.08 -21.56
N ARG A 440 -1.51 2.31 -22.65
CA ARG A 440 -0.30 1.72 -23.22
C ARG A 440 0.72 2.79 -23.61
N GLN A 441 0.33 3.82 -24.37
CA GLN A 441 1.22 4.94 -24.68
C GLN A 441 1.68 5.69 -23.44
N LEU A 442 0.76 5.99 -22.52
CA LEU A 442 1.07 6.76 -21.32
C LEU A 442 2.07 6.02 -20.40
N LEU A 443 1.99 4.70 -20.33
CA LEU A 443 2.95 3.84 -19.61
C LEU A 443 4.30 3.80 -20.33
N LYS A 444 4.31 3.60 -21.65
CA LYS A 444 5.55 3.60 -22.46
C LYS A 444 6.32 4.92 -22.33
N ASN A 445 5.61 6.04 -22.25
CA ASN A 445 6.19 7.37 -22.14
C ASN A 445 6.48 7.82 -20.68
N GLY A 446 6.24 6.97 -19.68
CA GLY A 446 6.49 7.33 -18.26
C GLY A 446 5.62 8.48 -17.76
N ILE A 447 4.42 8.64 -18.32
CA ILE A 447 3.43 9.64 -17.90
C ILE A 447 2.46 9.02 -16.90
N LEU A 448 1.89 7.86 -17.22
CA LEU A 448 1.18 7.05 -16.24
C LEU A 448 2.22 6.22 -15.48
N PRO A 449 2.30 6.31 -14.14
CA PRO A 449 3.25 5.50 -13.39
C PRO A 449 2.92 4.01 -13.55
N LYS A 450 3.95 3.16 -13.55
CA LYS A 450 3.73 1.72 -13.45
C LYS A 450 3.01 1.43 -12.13
N ILE A 451 2.02 0.55 -12.20
CA ILE A 451 1.28 0.11 -11.02
C ILE A 451 2.26 -0.69 -10.15
N GLU A 452 2.55 -0.23 -8.94
CA GLU A 452 3.36 -1.02 -8.02
C GLU A 452 2.54 -2.18 -7.47
N SER A 453 3.00 -3.43 -7.62
CA SER A 453 2.34 -4.56 -6.97
C SER A 453 2.49 -4.44 -5.45
N SER A 454 1.42 -4.70 -4.69
CA SER A 454 1.44 -4.63 -3.22
C SER A 454 2.49 -5.57 -2.60
N ILE A 455 2.80 -6.67 -3.29
CA ILE A 455 3.88 -7.61 -2.96
C ILE A 455 5.25 -6.96 -3.17
N SER A 456 5.47 -6.27 -4.29
CA SER A 456 6.72 -5.56 -4.57
C SER A 456 6.97 -4.42 -3.57
N THR A 457 5.95 -3.63 -3.25
CA THR A 457 6.07 -2.54 -2.27
C THR A 457 6.40 -3.09 -0.87
N LYS A 458 5.76 -4.18 -0.44
CA LYS A 458 6.08 -4.85 0.84
C LYS A 458 7.49 -5.46 0.85
N GLN A 459 7.92 -6.09 -0.24
CA GLN A 459 9.26 -6.65 -0.36
C GLN A 459 10.35 -5.56 -0.40
N LYS A 460 10.11 -4.44 -1.10
CA LYS A 460 11.02 -3.31 -1.15
C LYS A 460 11.16 -2.67 0.23
N LEU A 461 10.04 -2.41 0.92
CA LEU A 461 10.06 -1.92 2.29
C LEU A 461 10.77 -2.90 3.22
N ARG A 462 10.52 -4.20 3.10
CA ARG A 462 11.18 -5.21 3.95
C ARG A 462 12.70 -5.20 3.76
N LYS A 463 13.17 -5.24 2.51
CA LYS A 463 14.60 -5.14 2.20
C LYS A 463 15.22 -3.84 2.71
N PHE A 464 14.51 -2.72 2.58
CA PHE A 464 14.95 -1.45 3.10
C PHE A 464 15.07 -1.46 4.63
N LEU A 465 14.10 -2.04 5.34
CA LEU A 465 14.18 -2.20 6.80
C LEU A 465 15.26 -3.19 7.24
N ASP A 466 15.44 -4.31 6.53
CA ASP A 466 16.51 -5.27 6.81
C ASP A 466 17.90 -4.60 6.67
N ALA A 467 18.10 -3.76 5.65
CA ALA A 467 19.33 -2.97 5.50
C ALA A 467 19.57 -1.98 6.65
N LYS A 468 18.49 -1.38 7.20
CA LYS A 468 18.56 -0.53 8.39
C LYS A 468 19.05 -1.33 9.60
N ASP A 469 18.50 -2.52 9.81
CA ASP A 469 18.86 -3.38 10.93
C ASP A 469 20.32 -3.88 10.82
N GLU A 470 20.77 -4.22 9.62
CA GLU A 470 22.18 -4.55 9.35
C GLU A 470 23.12 -3.37 9.67
N MET A 471 22.71 -2.13 9.41
CA MET A 471 23.49 -0.95 9.77
C MET A 471 23.50 -0.70 11.28
N LEU A 472 22.36 -0.86 11.95
CA LEU A 472 22.24 -0.66 13.40
C LEU A 472 23.00 -1.71 14.22
N THR A 473 23.09 -2.94 13.70
CA THR A 473 23.90 -4.03 14.30
C THR A 473 25.38 -3.93 13.96
N GLY A 474 25.75 -3.10 12.98
CA GLY A 474 27.12 -2.94 12.49
C GLY A 474 27.57 -4.04 11.52
N ALA A 475 26.64 -4.86 11.01
CA ALA A 475 26.91 -5.81 9.93
C ALA A 475 27.25 -5.10 8.62
N VAL A 476 26.65 -3.92 8.38
CA VAL A 476 26.96 -3.02 7.27
C VAL A 476 27.47 -1.69 7.82
N PRO A 477 28.62 -1.17 7.35
CA PRO A 477 29.11 0.12 7.81
C PRO A 477 28.23 1.28 7.34
N ILE A 478 27.98 2.24 8.23
CA ILE A 478 27.35 3.51 7.88
C ILE A 478 28.35 4.34 7.05
N ARG A 479 27.98 4.64 5.81
CA ARG A 479 28.71 5.53 4.89
C ARG A 479 27.85 6.75 4.68
N ALA A 480 28.12 7.79 5.47
CA ALA A 480 27.33 9.01 5.50
C ALA A 480 28.06 10.21 4.90
N VAL A 481 27.30 11.13 4.30
CA VAL A 481 27.75 12.48 3.94
C VAL A 481 27.00 13.51 4.80
N ASN A 482 27.68 14.58 5.20
CA ASN A 482 27.11 15.63 6.04
C ASN A 482 26.53 16.76 5.18
N LEU A 483 25.25 17.08 5.37
CA LEU A 483 24.55 18.17 4.66
C LEU A 483 24.70 19.50 5.43
N ALA A 484 25.94 19.88 5.71
CA ALA A 484 26.27 21.08 6.47
C ALA A 484 25.86 22.35 5.72
N GLY A 485 25.45 23.39 6.46
CA GLY A 485 24.96 24.64 5.88
C GLY A 485 23.50 24.63 5.41
N TRP A 486 22.77 23.50 5.47
CA TRP A 486 21.38 23.45 4.96
C TRP A 486 20.32 23.94 5.96
N LEU A 487 20.03 23.15 7.01
CA LEU A 487 19.01 23.51 8.02
C LEU A 487 19.58 24.29 9.22
N VAL A 488 20.92 24.36 9.29
CA VAL A 488 21.67 25.34 10.08
C VAL A 488 22.63 25.99 9.10
N ALA A 489 22.40 27.26 8.77
CA ALA A 489 23.18 27.92 7.74
C ALA A 489 24.54 28.40 8.28
N GLU A 490 25.60 28.11 7.53
CA GLU A 490 26.98 28.47 7.87
C GLU A 490 27.57 29.32 6.74
N TYR A 491 27.96 30.56 7.04
CA TYR A 491 28.43 31.51 6.03
C TYR A 491 29.63 30.99 5.23
N ASP A 492 30.59 30.34 5.90
CA ASP A 492 31.80 29.86 5.25
C ASP A 492 31.54 28.73 4.24
N ILE A 493 30.49 27.92 4.46
CA ILE A 493 30.08 26.83 3.56
C ILE A 493 29.17 27.36 2.45
N THR A 494 28.30 28.32 2.79
CA THR A 494 27.20 28.78 1.93
C THR A 494 27.42 30.20 1.41
N LYS A 495 28.69 30.58 1.19
CA LYS A 495 29.07 31.91 0.73
C LYS A 495 28.38 32.19 -0.62
N GLY A 496 27.56 33.25 -0.67
CA GLY A 496 26.74 33.59 -1.84
C GLY A 496 25.30 33.05 -1.82
N SER A 497 24.91 32.31 -0.78
CA SER A 497 23.51 31.93 -0.56
C SER A 497 22.60 33.16 -0.38
N PRO A 498 21.32 33.09 -0.80
CA PRO A 498 20.30 34.08 -0.47
C PRO A 498 20.20 34.41 1.03
N ALA A 499 20.55 33.47 1.91
CA ALA A 499 20.56 33.65 3.36
C ALA A 499 21.46 34.81 3.84
N TRP A 500 22.46 35.21 3.03
CA TRP A 500 23.43 36.25 3.37
C TRP A 500 23.33 37.48 2.48
N GLU A 501 22.29 37.56 1.62
CA GLU A 501 22.17 38.66 0.67
C GLU A 501 21.99 40.00 1.40
N ARG A 502 22.89 40.95 1.11
CA ARG A 502 22.95 42.28 1.74
C ARG A 502 23.19 42.26 3.26
N VAL A 503 23.78 41.17 3.77
CA VAL A 503 24.27 41.10 5.14
C VAL A 503 25.78 41.42 5.14
N PRO A 504 26.25 42.41 5.93
CA PRO A 504 27.68 42.69 6.06
C PRO A 504 28.45 41.44 6.51
N GLU A 505 29.63 41.18 5.94
CA GLU A 505 30.41 39.96 6.22
C GLU A 505 30.71 39.80 7.72
N ASN A 506 31.01 40.88 8.43
CA ASN A 506 31.25 40.86 9.88
C ASN A 506 30.01 40.46 10.72
N VAL A 507 28.80 40.52 10.15
CA VAL A 507 27.56 40.01 10.74
C VAL A 507 27.35 38.55 10.35
N ALA A 508 27.48 38.24 9.06
CA ALA A 508 27.22 36.90 8.52
C ALA A 508 28.13 35.81 9.12
N ILE A 509 29.41 36.12 9.34
CA ILE A 509 30.38 35.18 9.95
C ILE A 509 30.02 34.79 11.40
N GLN A 510 29.08 35.47 12.05
CA GLN A 510 28.65 35.15 13.41
C GLN A 510 27.54 34.08 13.47
N GLY A 511 26.98 33.69 12.32
CA GLY A 511 25.99 32.62 12.19
C GLY A 511 24.55 33.10 12.02
N GLU A 512 23.64 32.14 11.93
CA GLU A 512 22.23 32.34 11.56
C GLU A 512 21.46 33.22 12.55
N TYR A 513 21.73 33.12 13.87
CA TYR A 513 21.02 33.92 14.88
C TYR A 513 21.24 35.43 14.73
N ILE A 514 22.51 35.84 14.65
CA ILE A 514 22.90 37.26 14.53
C ILE A 514 22.41 37.81 13.20
N THR A 515 22.47 36.99 12.14
CA THR A 515 21.96 37.34 10.81
C THR A 515 20.45 37.57 10.82
N MET A 516 19.68 36.67 11.45
CA MET A 516 18.24 36.84 11.61
C MET A 516 17.89 38.10 12.42
N LYS A 517 18.64 38.41 13.49
CA LYS A 517 18.46 39.66 14.24
C LYS A 517 18.75 40.92 13.41
N TYR A 518 19.74 40.86 12.52
CA TYR A 518 20.08 41.97 11.64
C TYR A 518 19.02 42.21 10.56
N LEU A 519 18.52 41.13 9.95
CA LEU A 519 17.56 41.19 8.85
C LEU A 519 16.12 41.47 9.32
N GLY A 520 15.74 40.91 10.46
CA GLY A 520 14.33 40.80 10.88
C GLY A 520 13.52 39.82 10.01
N HIS A 521 12.31 39.48 10.46
CA HIS A 521 11.47 38.45 9.81
C HIS A 521 11.10 38.76 8.36
N GLU A 522 10.79 40.03 8.03
CA GLU A 522 10.36 40.40 6.68
C GLU A 522 11.36 39.97 5.58
N LYS A 523 12.66 40.14 5.85
CA LYS A 523 13.72 39.77 4.91
C LYS A 523 14.28 38.38 5.21
N GLY A 524 14.52 38.09 6.49
CA GLY A 524 15.13 36.85 6.96
C GLY A 524 14.31 35.62 6.56
N ASP A 525 13.00 35.61 6.84
CA ASP A 525 12.16 34.43 6.58
C ASP A 525 12.18 34.06 5.10
N ARG A 526 12.07 35.06 4.20
CA ARG A 526 12.18 34.86 2.76
C ARG A 526 13.56 34.35 2.34
N GLN A 527 14.64 34.98 2.81
CA GLN A 527 16.00 34.62 2.42
C GLN A 527 16.39 33.21 2.87
N PHE A 528 16.06 32.83 4.12
CA PHE A 528 16.31 31.49 4.64
C PHE A 528 15.41 30.44 3.99
N LYS A 529 14.17 30.79 3.65
CA LYS A 529 13.32 29.90 2.85
C LYS A 529 13.93 29.64 1.48
N GLU A 530 14.31 30.68 0.75
CA GLU A 530 14.95 30.55 -0.57
C GLU A 530 16.25 29.74 -0.53
N HIS A 531 17.06 29.90 0.54
CA HIS A 531 18.23 29.06 0.78
C HIS A 531 17.85 27.58 0.95
N ARG A 532 16.91 27.27 1.84
CA ARG A 532 16.48 25.89 2.13
C ARG A 532 15.84 25.21 0.91
N ASP A 533 15.15 25.99 0.06
CA ASP A 533 14.54 25.52 -1.19
C ASP A 533 15.57 25.17 -2.28
N ARG A 534 16.75 25.82 -2.28
CA ARG A 534 17.71 25.74 -3.40
C ARG A 534 19.03 25.07 -3.07
N PHE A 535 19.45 25.05 -1.81
CA PHE A 535 20.78 24.59 -1.45
C PHE A 535 20.92 23.07 -1.46
N ILE A 536 19.93 22.35 -0.90
CA ILE A 536 19.84 20.88 -0.97
C ILE A 536 18.44 20.51 -1.48
N THR A 537 18.41 19.61 -2.45
CA THR A 537 17.22 19.16 -3.17
C THR A 537 17.14 17.62 -3.22
N GLU A 538 16.04 17.07 -3.73
CA GLU A 538 15.92 15.61 -3.97
C GLU A 538 17.01 15.08 -4.92
N SER A 539 17.47 15.90 -5.87
CA SER A 539 18.52 15.51 -6.83
C SER A 539 19.83 15.20 -6.11
N ASP A 540 20.17 15.95 -5.07
CA ASP A 540 21.40 15.74 -4.29
C ASP A 540 21.35 14.39 -3.55
N PHE A 541 20.18 13.98 -3.05
CA PHE A 541 20.00 12.65 -2.44
C PHE A 541 20.22 11.53 -3.46
N GLY A 542 19.72 11.69 -4.69
CA GLY A 542 19.95 10.75 -5.77
C GLY A 542 21.43 10.64 -6.16
N GLU A 543 22.13 11.78 -6.24
CA GLU A 543 23.56 11.82 -6.54
C GLU A 543 24.40 11.17 -5.42
N ILE A 544 24.12 11.49 -4.15
CA ILE A 544 24.76 10.89 -2.97
C ILE A 544 24.62 9.37 -2.97
N ALA A 545 23.41 8.86 -3.23
CA ALA A 545 23.16 7.44 -3.37
C ALA A 545 23.94 6.83 -4.56
N GLY A 546 24.00 7.55 -5.68
CA GLY A 546 24.75 7.17 -6.88
C GLY A 546 26.25 6.99 -6.64
N TYR A 547 26.84 7.74 -5.70
CA TYR A 547 28.24 7.57 -5.27
C TYR A 547 28.45 6.44 -4.24
N GLY A 548 27.38 5.71 -3.87
CA GLY A 548 27.46 4.54 -2.99
C GLY A 548 27.44 4.86 -1.49
N PHE A 549 27.04 6.08 -1.11
CA PHE A 549 26.67 6.37 0.27
C PHE A 549 25.33 5.71 0.60
N ASN A 550 25.15 5.31 1.86
CA ASN A 550 23.90 4.71 2.35
C ASN A 550 23.18 5.60 3.37
N THR A 551 23.77 6.73 3.76
CA THR A 551 23.22 7.63 4.77
C THR A 551 23.50 9.09 4.45
N VAL A 552 22.60 9.98 4.84
CA VAL A 552 22.88 11.41 4.97
C VAL A 552 22.81 11.80 6.45
N ARG A 553 23.71 12.68 6.87
CA ARG A 553 23.69 13.31 8.18
C ARG A 553 23.19 14.74 8.02
N ILE A 554 22.11 15.08 8.73
CA ILE A 554 21.45 16.40 8.61
C ILE A 554 21.64 17.18 9.91
N PRO A 555 22.48 18.22 9.92
CA PRO A 555 22.61 19.17 11.03
C PRO A 555 21.33 19.99 11.21
N ILE A 556 20.85 20.08 12.45
CA ILE A 556 19.63 20.81 12.82
C ILE A 556 19.81 21.64 14.10
N GLY A 557 18.99 22.68 14.24
CA GLY A 557 18.91 23.49 15.44
C GLY A 557 17.64 23.27 16.25
N TYR A 558 17.70 23.56 17.55
CA TYR A 558 16.58 23.38 18.49
C TYR A 558 15.29 24.13 18.12
N TRP A 559 15.40 25.18 17.28
CA TRP A 559 14.26 25.97 16.80
C TRP A 559 13.31 25.20 15.86
N LEU A 560 13.72 24.03 15.33
CA LEU A 560 12.82 23.17 14.55
C LEU A 560 11.57 22.74 15.33
N ARG A 561 11.60 22.73 16.67
CA ARG A 561 10.43 22.41 17.50
C ARG A 561 9.38 23.54 17.52
N GLY A 562 9.69 24.71 16.96
CA GLY A 562 8.86 25.90 17.08
C GLY A 562 8.83 26.42 18.52
N THR A 563 7.80 27.20 18.85
CA THR A 563 7.67 27.88 20.15
C THR A 563 7.20 26.99 21.29
N ASP A 564 6.82 25.74 21.01
CA ASP A 564 6.23 24.84 21.99
C ASP A 564 7.21 24.43 23.09
N GLY A 565 6.76 24.58 24.34
CA GLY A 565 7.53 24.26 25.53
C GLY A 565 8.59 25.29 25.93
N PHE A 566 8.61 26.47 25.31
CA PHE A 566 9.47 27.59 25.69
C PHE A 566 8.70 28.71 26.41
N SER A 567 9.34 29.41 27.34
CA SER A 567 8.75 30.51 28.08
C SER A 567 9.78 31.59 28.45
N GLY A 568 9.33 32.80 28.77
CA GLY A 568 10.20 33.93 29.12
C GLY A 568 11.25 34.22 28.05
N ASP A 569 12.47 34.54 28.47
CA ASP A 569 13.60 34.86 27.59
C ASP A 569 13.88 33.77 26.53
N GLU A 570 13.59 32.50 26.82
CA GLU A 570 13.81 31.39 25.88
C GLU A 570 12.88 31.48 24.67
N LEU A 571 11.64 31.94 24.89
CA LEU A 571 10.65 32.11 23.83
C LEU A 571 11.06 33.23 22.87
N ASP A 572 11.63 34.32 23.38
CA ASP A 572 12.09 35.44 22.55
C ASP A 572 13.27 35.04 21.64
N VAL A 573 14.15 34.18 22.15
CA VAL A 573 15.23 33.60 21.35
C VAL A 573 14.66 32.70 20.25
N VAL A 574 13.72 31.81 20.57
CA VAL A 574 13.11 30.89 19.58
C VAL A 574 12.33 31.65 18.51
N LYS A 575 11.66 32.75 18.87
CA LYS A 575 10.95 33.61 17.91
C LYS A 575 11.88 34.29 16.92
N THR A 576 13.18 34.38 17.17
CA THR A 576 14.14 35.05 16.27
C THR A 576 14.39 34.25 14.97
N TRP A 577 14.17 32.94 14.97
CA TRP A 577 14.54 32.08 13.83
C TRP A 577 13.50 32.09 12.72
N ALA A 578 13.95 31.87 11.48
CA ALA A 578 13.06 31.72 10.35
C ALA A 578 12.20 30.44 10.47
N PRO A 579 10.90 30.50 10.18
CA PRO A 579 9.95 29.40 10.40
C PRO A 579 10.15 28.22 9.42
N ASP A 580 9.32 27.18 9.57
CA ASP A 580 9.08 26.09 8.62
C ASP A 580 10.27 25.15 8.28
N SER A 581 11.40 25.26 9.00
CA SER A 581 12.56 24.37 8.78
C SER A 581 12.25 22.88 9.01
N VAL A 582 11.25 22.56 9.83
CA VAL A 582 10.82 21.17 10.08
C VAL A 582 10.24 20.50 8.85
N ASP A 583 9.57 21.24 7.96
CA ASP A 583 8.94 20.68 6.75
C ASP A 583 9.99 20.13 5.78
N TYR A 584 11.17 20.74 5.74
CA TYR A 584 12.31 20.27 4.94
C TYR A 584 12.90 18.97 5.52
N LEU A 585 13.00 18.88 6.84
CA LEU A 585 13.46 17.65 7.50
C LEU A 585 12.45 16.51 7.32
N ASP A 586 11.16 16.80 7.43
CA ASP A 586 10.09 15.84 7.14
C ASP A 586 10.17 15.33 5.70
N ARG A 587 10.31 16.23 4.73
CA ARG A 587 10.44 15.87 3.31
C ARG A 587 11.70 15.04 3.04
N ALA A 588 12.83 15.41 3.65
CA ALA A 588 14.07 14.65 3.54
C ALA A 588 13.93 13.21 4.03
N ILE A 589 13.31 13.01 5.20
CA ILE A 589 13.18 11.69 5.83
C ILE A 589 12.08 10.85 5.17
N ARG A 590 10.89 11.43 4.98
CA ARG A 590 9.69 10.68 4.57
C ARG A 590 9.61 10.46 3.07
N ASP A 591 10.31 11.26 2.29
CA ASP A 591 10.24 11.22 0.84
C ASP A 591 11.61 10.97 0.20
N TRP A 592 12.52 11.96 0.26
CA TRP A 592 13.75 11.95 -0.53
C TRP A 592 14.68 10.79 -0.17
N ALA A 593 14.94 10.56 1.11
CA ALA A 593 15.80 9.49 1.57
C ALA A 593 15.22 8.11 1.22
N TYR A 594 13.93 7.90 1.50
CA TYR A 594 13.26 6.63 1.22
C TYR A 594 13.25 6.30 -0.29
N LYS A 595 12.93 7.27 -1.16
CA LYS A 595 12.94 7.09 -2.61
C LYS A 595 14.32 6.71 -3.15
N ASN A 596 15.37 7.28 -2.58
CA ASN A 596 16.76 7.10 -3.03
C ASN A 596 17.51 5.97 -2.29
N ASN A 597 16.82 5.15 -1.50
CA ASN A 597 17.41 4.09 -0.66
C ASN A 597 18.51 4.60 0.30
N LEU A 598 18.34 5.81 0.85
CA LEU A 598 19.21 6.40 1.85
C LEU A 598 18.54 6.39 3.22
N PHE A 599 19.36 6.35 4.27
CA PHE A 599 18.92 6.60 5.63
C PHE A 599 19.32 8.00 6.11
N VAL A 600 18.62 8.51 7.12
CA VAL A 600 18.87 9.83 7.70
C VAL A 600 19.34 9.70 9.14
N MET A 601 20.52 10.27 9.43
CA MET A 601 21.00 10.53 10.78
C MET A 601 20.84 12.00 11.11
N ILE A 602 19.98 12.31 12.07
CA ILE A 602 19.76 13.69 12.52
C ILE A 602 20.90 14.08 13.46
N ALA A 603 21.46 15.28 13.31
CA ALA A 603 22.49 15.79 14.21
C ALA A 603 22.04 17.07 14.91
N ILE A 604 21.98 17.04 16.25
CA ILE A 604 21.71 18.25 17.04
C ILE A 604 22.98 19.10 17.02
N GLN A 605 23.02 20.01 16.04
CA GLN A 605 24.16 20.86 15.70
C GLN A 605 24.12 22.17 16.48
N ALA A 606 22.92 22.71 16.70
CA ALA A 606 22.73 23.92 17.48
C ALA A 606 21.82 23.61 18.67
N ALA A 607 22.43 23.47 19.85
CA ALA A 607 21.72 23.38 21.11
C ALA A 607 21.44 24.78 21.69
N MET A 608 20.40 24.90 22.52
CA MET A 608 20.10 26.18 23.18
C MET A 608 21.30 26.62 24.03
N GLY A 609 21.72 27.87 23.87
CA GLY A 609 22.91 28.41 24.54
C GLY A 609 24.23 28.12 23.83
N SER A 610 24.24 27.31 22.76
CA SER A 610 25.43 26.84 22.03
C SER A 610 26.42 26.04 22.87
N GLN A 611 26.77 24.85 22.37
CA GLN A 611 27.66 23.90 23.03
C GLN A 611 29.16 24.13 22.75
N ASN A 612 29.50 25.06 21.85
CA ASN A 612 30.88 25.34 21.47
C ASN A 612 31.17 26.81 21.10
N GLY A 613 30.16 27.68 21.05
CA GLY A 613 30.31 29.10 20.74
C GLY A 613 30.73 29.41 19.29
N LYS A 614 30.76 28.42 18.39
CA LYS A 614 31.09 28.61 16.97
C LYS A 614 29.87 28.95 16.16
N ALA A 615 30.04 29.68 15.05
CA ALA A 615 28.95 30.04 14.13
C ALA A 615 28.13 28.82 13.64
N SER A 616 28.74 27.63 13.54
CA SER A 616 28.08 26.37 13.18
C SER A 616 27.01 25.88 14.18
N SER A 617 27.04 26.38 15.42
CA SER A 617 26.02 26.14 16.45
C SER A 617 25.12 27.36 16.69
N SER A 618 25.28 28.40 15.86
CA SER A 618 24.52 29.67 15.85
C SER A 618 24.32 30.28 17.25
N PRO A 619 25.41 30.62 17.98
CA PRO A 619 25.32 31.21 19.32
C PRO A 619 24.70 32.60 19.29
N GLN A 620 24.12 33.01 20.41
CA GLN A 620 23.63 34.38 20.57
C GLN A 620 24.76 35.43 20.65
N LYS A 621 25.98 34.96 20.91
CA LYS A 621 27.22 35.74 20.93
C LYS A 621 28.35 34.84 20.48
N LEU A 622 29.01 35.18 19.37
CA LEU A 622 30.14 34.40 18.86
C LEU A 622 31.23 34.23 19.94
N GLY A 623 31.76 33.02 20.07
CA GLY A 623 32.75 32.64 21.07
C GLY A 623 32.19 32.33 22.47
N HIS A 624 30.88 32.49 22.70
CA HIS A 624 30.26 32.16 23.98
C HIS A 624 29.62 30.77 23.95
N ASN A 625 30.04 29.92 24.88
CA ASN A 625 29.46 28.60 25.13
C ASN A 625 28.58 28.65 26.38
N GLY A 626 27.28 28.77 26.19
CA GLY A 626 26.28 28.90 27.26
C GLY A 626 25.50 27.62 27.54
N TRP A 627 25.75 26.50 26.84
CA TRP A 627 24.94 25.29 26.97
C TRP A 627 24.92 24.72 28.40
N CYS A 628 26.07 24.70 29.09
CA CYS A 628 26.18 24.22 30.47
C CYS A 628 25.93 25.28 31.54
N GLU A 629 25.83 26.58 31.18
CA GLU A 629 25.67 27.66 32.16
C GLU A 629 24.29 27.67 32.82
N LYS A 630 23.27 27.16 32.12
CA LYS A 630 21.89 27.08 32.62
C LYS A 630 21.39 25.64 32.54
N PRO A 631 20.90 25.05 33.65
CA PRO A 631 20.27 23.73 33.62
C PRO A 631 19.12 23.63 32.60
N THR A 632 18.39 24.72 32.34
CA THR A 632 17.28 24.76 31.37
C THR A 632 17.77 24.56 29.94
N ASN A 633 18.97 25.00 29.56
CA ASN A 633 19.54 24.76 28.22
C ASN A 633 19.76 23.26 27.96
N VAL A 634 20.30 22.55 28.95
CA VAL A 634 20.51 21.09 28.89
C VAL A 634 19.16 20.36 28.84
N GLN A 635 18.20 20.77 29.68
CA GLN A 635 16.85 20.21 29.70
C GLN A 635 16.11 20.44 28.37
N ASN A 636 16.24 21.63 27.77
CA ASN A 636 15.67 21.95 26.46
C ASN A 636 16.29 21.08 25.35
N THR A 637 17.60 20.86 25.41
CA THR A 637 18.30 19.96 24.47
C THR A 637 17.84 18.52 24.62
N HIS A 638 17.59 18.06 25.85
CA HIS A 638 16.99 16.75 26.10
C HIS A 638 15.57 16.65 25.54
N ALA A 639 14.72 17.63 25.83
CA ALA A 639 13.34 17.67 25.35
C ALA A 639 13.28 17.75 23.81
N PHE A 640 14.26 18.40 23.17
CA PHE A 640 14.38 18.43 21.72
C PHE A 640 14.75 17.06 21.14
N ALA A 641 15.75 16.38 21.72
CA ALA A 641 16.11 15.01 21.32
C ALA A 641 14.92 14.04 21.47
N GLU A 642 14.15 14.16 22.56
CA GLU A 642 12.94 13.37 22.78
C GLU A 642 11.85 13.66 21.75
N TRP A 643 11.64 14.94 21.42
CA TRP A 643 10.68 15.34 20.39
C TRP A 643 11.03 14.77 19.00
N LEU A 644 12.31 14.82 18.60
CA LEU A 644 12.79 14.23 17.35
C LEU A 644 12.55 12.71 17.32
N ALA A 645 12.89 12.02 18.42
CA ALA A 645 12.70 10.58 18.53
C ALA A 645 11.21 10.21 18.44
N ARG A 646 10.32 10.96 19.09
CA ARG A 646 8.87 10.73 19.00
C ARG A 646 8.31 11.01 17.61
N ARG A 647 8.82 12.04 16.92
CA ARG A 647 8.35 12.44 15.60
C ARG A 647 8.71 11.44 14.49
N TYR A 648 9.95 10.95 14.50
CA TYR A 648 10.51 10.19 13.37
C TYR A 648 10.67 8.69 13.61
N ARG A 649 10.39 8.17 14.82
CA ARG A 649 10.58 6.73 15.14
C ARG A 649 9.88 5.75 14.20
N GLU A 650 8.76 6.17 13.59
CA GLU A 650 7.96 5.35 12.66
C GLU A 650 8.43 5.45 11.21
N ASP A 651 9.25 6.46 10.89
CA ASP A 651 9.66 6.73 9.53
C ASP A 651 10.77 5.77 9.11
N ALA A 652 10.54 5.04 8.01
CA ALA A 652 11.40 3.93 7.61
C ALA A 652 12.87 4.34 7.44
N ALA A 653 13.12 5.51 6.85
CA ALA A 653 14.45 6.05 6.56
C ALA A 653 15.14 6.70 7.77
N PHE A 654 14.46 6.88 8.91
CA PHE A 654 15.09 7.42 10.11
C PHE A 654 16.04 6.39 10.75
N LEU A 655 17.32 6.73 10.83
CA LEU A 655 18.37 5.87 11.39
C LEU A 655 18.63 6.16 12.87
N GLY A 656 18.66 7.43 13.25
CA GLY A 656 18.94 7.84 14.62
C GLY A 656 19.35 9.30 14.77
N ILE A 657 19.75 9.65 15.99
CA ILE A 657 20.10 11.01 16.42
C ILE A 657 21.52 11.02 16.95
N SER A 658 22.38 11.88 16.38
CA SER A 658 23.61 12.35 16.99
C SER A 658 23.25 13.43 18.02
N LEU A 659 23.24 13.03 19.29
CA LEU A 659 22.63 13.75 20.40
C LEU A 659 23.19 15.17 20.64
N LEU A 660 24.47 15.40 20.37
CA LEU A 660 25.06 16.73 20.46
C LEU A 660 26.35 16.76 19.63
N ASP A 661 26.46 17.72 18.73
CA ASP A 661 27.63 17.87 17.86
C ASP A 661 28.74 18.70 18.52
N GLU A 662 29.98 18.21 18.47
CA GLU A 662 31.21 18.90 18.90
C GLU A 662 31.08 19.80 20.15
N PRO A 663 30.63 19.29 21.31
CA PRO A 663 30.63 20.08 22.53
C PRO A 663 32.09 20.39 22.95
N GLU A 664 32.42 21.67 23.09
CA GLU A 664 33.71 22.13 23.61
C GLU A 664 33.55 22.64 25.03
N ASN A 665 34.61 22.64 25.85
CA ASN A 665 34.65 23.27 27.18
C ASN A 665 33.46 22.98 28.14
N ALA A 666 32.60 22.00 27.83
CA ALA A 666 31.51 21.57 28.68
C ALA A 666 32.10 20.82 29.88
N GLU A 667 31.63 21.14 31.09
CA GLU A 667 32.00 20.36 32.26
C GLU A 667 31.67 18.88 32.01
N THR A 668 32.63 18.00 32.26
CA THR A 668 32.49 16.58 31.89
C THR A 668 31.32 15.87 32.58
N GLN A 669 30.78 16.42 33.67
CA GLN A 669 29.67 15.81 34.42
C GLN A 669 28.29 16.14 33.81
N PRO A 670 27.89 17.40 33.56
CA PRO A 670 26.65 17.73 32.84
C PRO A 670 26.53 17.04 31.49
N LEU A 671 27.62 16.99 30.71
CA LEU A 671 27.62 16.32 29.40
C LEU A 671 27.40 14.81 29.52
N LYS A 672 28.05 14.15 30.49
CA LYS A 672 27.82 12.72 30.76
C LYS A 672 26.39 12.47 31.21
N GLN A 673 25.87 13.28 32.13
CA GLN A 673 24.51 13.14 32.63
C GLN A 673 23.49 13.31 31.51
N TYR A 674 23.67 14.31 30.64
CA TYR A 674 22.85 14.50 29.45
C TYR A 674 22.80 13.24 28.56
N TYR A 675 23.96 12.65 28.24
CA TYR A 675 23.99 11.42 27.46
C TYR A 675 23.33 10.22 28.18
N TYR A 676 23.51 10.10 29.50
CA TYR A 676 22.82 9.06 30.30
C TYR A 676 21.30 9.24 30.31
N ASP A 677 20.82 10.46 30.51
CA ASP A 677 19.38 10.78 30.56
C ASP A 677 18.72 10.54 29.21
N CYS A 678 19.36 11.00 28.12
CA CYS A 678 18.91 10.70 26.77
C CYS A 678 18.85 9.20 26.53
N ASN A 679 19.86 8.42 26.94
CA ASN A 679 19.83 6.97 26.76
C ASN A 679 18.67 6.32 27.53
N GLY A 680 18.42 6.70 28.79
CA GLY A 680 17.32 6.14 29.58
C GLY A 680 15.92 6.46 29.01
N ARG A 681 15.67 7.71 28.62
CA ARG A 681 14.34 8.16 28.17
C ARG A 681 14.06 7.88 26.70
N THR A 682 15.05 7.98 25.81
CA THR A 682 14.87 7.60 24.40
C THR A 682 14.77 6.07 24.23
N TRP A 683 15.38 5.29 25.12
CA TRP A 683 15.19 3.83 25.17
C TRP A 683 13.77 3.44 25.61
N ALA A 684 13.14 4.20 26.52
CA ALA A 684 11.73 4.01 26.87
C ALA A 684 10.78 4.26 25.68
N VAL A 685 11.16 5.15 24.76
CA VAL A 685 10.44 5.39 23.49
C VAL A 685 10.67 4.26 22.47
N ARG A 686 11.83 3.59 22.47
CA ARG A 686 12.14 2.42 21.60
C ARG A 686 11.38 1.15 21.96
N LYS A 687 11.01 0.95 23.24
CA LYS A 687 10.45 -0.34 23.71
C LYS A 687 9.03 -0.65 23.21
N TYR A 688 8.32 0.34 22.65
CA TYR A 688 7.03 0.12 21.99
C TYR A 688 7.12 -0.72 20.70
N TYR A 689 8.33 -1.07 20.23
CA TYR A 689 8.59 -1.96 19.10
C TYR A 689 9.24 -3.32 19.45
N ALA A 690 9.45 -3.60 20.75
CA ALA A 690 10.09 -4.84 21.18
C ALA A 690 9.17 -6.08 21.18
N SER A 691 8.06 -6.06 20.46
CA SER A 691 7.25 -7.25 20.16
C SER A 691 7.75 -8.02 18.93
N TYR A 692 8.89 -7.64 18.31
CA TYR A 692 9.42 -8.38 17.15
C TYR A 692 10.91 -8.74 17.13
N PHE A 693 11.74 -8.38 18.12
CA PHE A 693 13.16 -8.78 18.11
C PHE A 693 13.69 -9.11 19.50
N ALA A 694 13.81 -10.41 19.77
CA ALA A 694 14.56 -10.97 20.88
C ALA A 694 15.99 -11.26 20.41
N ASN A 695 16.94 -10.38 20.76
CA ASN A 695 18.36 -10.64 21.07
C ASN A 695 19.21 -9.43 20.69
N ASP A 696 19.72 -8.68 21.68
CA ASP A 696 20.94 -7.90 21.44
C ASP A 696 21.71 -7.54 22.72
N ARG A 697 22.70 -8.39 23.03
CA ARG A 697 23.67 -8.22 24.13
C ARG A 697 25.03 -7.71 23.63
N PHE A 698 25.16 -7.37 22.34
CA PHE A 698 26.47 -7.23 21.67
C PHE A 698 26.96 -5.78 21.51
N ILE A 699 26.07 -4.79 21.46
CA ILE A 699 26.40 -3.36 21.26
C ILE A 699 27.31 -2.78 22.37
N TRP A 700 27.31 -3.39 23.56
CA TRP A 700 28.10 -2.93 24.70
C TRP A 700 29.62 -3.15 24.60
N LYS A 701 30.10 -4.07 23.75
CA LYS A 701 31.56 -4.33 23.62
C LYS A 701 32.28 -3.29 22.75
N LEU A 702 31.58 -2.65 21.80
CA LEU A 702 32.18 -1.70 20.86
C LEU A 702 32.34 -0.30 21.46
N VAL A 703 31.34 0.17 22.20
CA VAL A 703 31.38 1.48 22.91
C VAL A 703 32.49 1.51 23.97
N TRP A 704 32.70 0.39 24.69
CA TRP A 704 33.75 0.28 25.70
C TRP A 704 35.17 0.22 25.11
N ARG A 705 35.35 -0.50 23.99
CA ARG A 705 36.67 -0.65 23.35
C ARG A 705 37.16 0.65 22.71
N TRP A 706 36.25 1.50 22.25
CA TRP A 706 36.57 2.84 21.76
C TRP A 706 37.05 3.79 22.89
N PHE A 707 36.43 3.68 24.08
CA PHE A 707 36.85 4.43 25.27
C PHE A 707 38.19 3.95 25.88
N GLU A 708 38.48 2.64 25.85
CA GLU A 708 39.79 2.12 26.29
C GLU A 708 40.95 2.59 25.38
N VAL A 709 40.73 2.66 24.07
CA VAL A 709 41.75 3.11 23.11
C VAL A 709 42.02 4.61 23.23
N MET A 710 40.99 5.43 23.48
CA MET A 710 41.12 6.88 23.68
C MET A 710 41.75 7.27 25.03
N SER A 711 41.62 6.41 26.06
CA SER A 711 42.20 6.67 27.38
C SER A 711 43.66 6.22 27.52
N LEU A 712 44.17 5.40 26.59
CA LEU A 712 45.56 4.91 26.58
C LEU A 712 46.53 5.79 25.77
N THR A 713 46.05 6.70 24.93
CA THR A 713 46.89 7.54 24.04
C THR A 713 47.31 8.87 24.65
N ASN A 714 46.76 9.27 25.81
CA ASN A 714 47.10 10.54 26.45
C ASN A 714 48.20 10.36 27.52
N LYS A 715 49.46 10.40 27.08
CA LYS A 715 50.65 10.05 27.90
C LYS A 715 51.14 11.11 28.91
N SER A 716 50.47 12.26 29.11
CA SER A 716 51.15 13.41 29.73
C SER A 716 50.86 13.74 31.20
N THR A 717 49.96 13.09 31.95
CA THR A 717 49.75 13.45 33.37
C THR A 717 49.35 12.28 34.29
N ARG A 718 50.35 11.56 34.81
CA ARG A 718 50.18 10.67 35.97
C ARG A 718 50.43 11.45 37.27
N THR A 719 49.39 11.78 38.02
CA THR A 719 49.52 12.26 39.42
C THR A 719 49.07 11.21 40.45
N PRO A 720 49.59 11.28 41.71
CA PRO A 720 49.45 10.21 42.73
C PRO A 720 48.03 9.90 43.21
N LEU A 721 47.02 10.69 42.81
CA LEU A 721 45.61 10.51 43.19
C LEU A 721 45.01 9.16 42.70
N PHE A 722 45.55 8.62 41.60
CA PHE A 722 45.07 7.37 40.99
C PHE A 722 45.40 6.10 41.80
N LYS A 723 46.47 6.11 42.61
CA LYS A 723 46.81 4.97 43.49
C LYS A 723 45.92 4.90 44.73
N LYS A 724 45.41 6.03 45.21
CA LYS A 724 44.52 6.09 46.40
C LYS A 724 43.09 5.64 46.07
N ASN A 725 42.57 5.98 44.89
CA ASN A 725 41.21 5.60 44.49
C ASN A 725 41.07 4.14 44.02
N SER A 726 42.11 3.55 43.43
CA SER A 726 42.11 2.13 43.03
C SER A 726 42.17 1.14 44.21
N ALA A 727 42.60 1.58 45.40
CA ALA A 727 42.51 0.81 46.63
C ALA A 727 41.13 0.93 47.32
N ARG A 728 40.46 2.07 47.15
CA ARG A 728 39.10 2.33 47.65
C ARG A 728 38.05 1.57 46.83
N ILE A 729 38.17 1.58 45.50
CA ILE A 729 37.29 0.84 44.59
C ILE A 729 37.39 -0.68 44.84
N ARG A 730 38.59 -1.23 45.07
CA ARG A 730 38.76 -2.65 45.41
C ARG A 730 38.18 -3.06 46.78
N ARG A 731 38.08 -2.13 47.74
CA ARG A 731 37.38 -2.38 49.02
C ARG A 731 35.86 -2.29 48.87
N GLU A 732 35.36 -1.37 48.03
CA GLU A 732 33.92 -1.21 47.77
C GLU A 732 33.38 -2.38 46.91
N GLU A 733 34.14 -2.87 45.92
CA GLU A 733 33.82 -4.09 45.15
C GLU A 733 33.79 -5.36 46.01
N GLY A 734 34.72 -5.50 46.95
CA GLY A 734 34.73 -6.63 47.91
C GLY A 734 33.54 -6.61 48.87
N THR A 735 32.94 -5.44 49.12
CA THR A 735 31.77 -5.28 50.00
C THR A 735 30.48 -5.55 49.22
N TYR A 736 30.42 -5.14 47.94
CA TYR A 736 29.31 -5.41 47.02
C TYR A 736 29.22 -6.91 46.65
N ALA A 737 30.36 -7.55 46.38
CA ALA A 737 30.43 -8.99 46.12
C ALA A 737 30.02 -9.84 47.34
N LYS A 738 30.42 -9.45 48.56
CA LYS A 738 29.98 -10.11 49.81
C LYS A 738 28.48 -9.93 50.07
N ARG A 739 27.87 -8.83 49.61
CA ARG A 739 26.42 -8.56 49.73
C ARG A 739 25.61 -9.44 48.76
N ILE A 740 26.10 -9.62 47.54
CA ILE A 740 25.50 -10.54 46.54
C ILE A 740 25.69 -12.01 46.95
N ILE A 741 26.82 -12.38 47.57
CA ILE A 741 27.05 -13.74 48.08
C ILE A 741 26.13 -14.05 49.27
N ARG A 742 25.87 -13.08 50.17
CA ARG A 742 24.88 -13.23 51.25
C ARG A 742 23.43 -13.29 50.73
N GLN A 743 23.08 -12.50 49.71
CA GLN A 743 21.77 -12.58 49.04
C GLN A 743 21.58 -13.91 48.29
N ARG A 744 22.63 -14.44 47.66
CA ARG A 744 22.61 -15.77 47.03
C ARG A 744 22.51 -16.91 48.05
N ALA A 745 23.16 -16.79 49.21
CA ALA A 745 23.04 -17.77 50.29
C ALA A 745 21.62 -17.80 50.89
N MET A 746 20.96 -16.65 50.99
CA MET A 746 19.58 -16.54 51.47
C MET A 746 18.55 -17.15 50.49
N ILE A 747 18.81 -17.07 49.18
CA ILE A 747 18.00 -17.74 48.14
C ILE A 747 18.25 -19.26 48.10
N LEU A 748 19.47 -19.70 48.42
CA LEU A 748 19.85 -21.13 48.51
C LEU A 748 19.32 -21.82 49.79
N GLU A 749 19.06 -21.08 50.87
CA GLU A 749 18.40 -21.63 52.08
C GLU A 749 16.86 -21.71 51.95
N LEU A 750 16.23 -20.87 51.12
CA LEU A 750 14.80 -20.94 50.80
C LEU A 750 14.43 -22.06 49.82
N THR A 751 15.41 -22.69 49.18
CA THR A 751 15.24 -23.83 48.28
C THR A 751 15.95 -25.05 48.87
N GLY A 752 15.41 -25.56 49.98
CA GLY A 752 15.93 -26.78 50.59
C GLY A 752 15.79 -27.97 49.63
N VAL A 753 16.88 -28.39 48.98
CA VAL A 753 17.32 -29.79 48.75
C VAL A 753 18.75 -29.79 48.19
N LEU A 754 19.68 -30.18 49.06
CA LEU A 754 20.93 -30.92 48.87
C LEU A 754 21.56 -31.10 47.47
N LYS A 755 22.82 -30.62 47.39
CA LYS A 755 24.02 -31.33 46.86
C LYS A 755 23.78 -32.38 45.77
N CYS A 756 23.99 -32.03 44.50
CA CYS A 756 24.80 -32.84 43.60
C CYS A 756 25.24 -32.07 42.34
N ASN A 757 26.42 -32.43 41.85
CA ASN A 757 27.14 -31.84 40.73
C ASN A 757 26.49 -32.15 39.36
N CYS A 758 26.65 -31.19 38.43
CA CYS A 758 26.59 -31.31 36.97
C CYS A 758 25.22 -31.31 36.24
N LYS A 759 25.10 -30.35 35.30
CA LYS A 759 24.19 -30.26 34.12
C LYS A 759 22.67 -30.12 34.38
N ALA A 760 22.19 -28.92 34.68
CA ALA A 760 20.75 -28.60 34.62
C ALA A 760 20.40 -27.14 34.27
N SER A 761 21.28 -26.39 33.61
CA SER A 761 20.98 -25.02 33.11
C SER A 761 20.46 -25.00 31.66
N VAL A 762 20.26 -26.17 31.03
CA VAL A 762 19.77 -26.27 29.65
C VAL A 762 18.26 -26.56 29.60
N VAL A 763 17.64 -27.15 30.64
CA VAL A 763 16.25 -27.62 30.53
C VAL A 763 15.20 -26.51 30.80
N ALA A 764 15.47 -25.54 31.70
CA ALA A 764 14.48 -24.50 32.02
C ALA A 764 14.26 -23.48 30.88
N ALA A 765 15.32 -23.17 30.10
CA ALA A 765 15.20 -22.30 28.93
C ALA A 765 14.46 -23.00 27.77
N THR A 766 14.72 -24.31 27.56
CA THR A 766 14.06 -25.08 26.50
C THR A 766 12.58 -25.35 26.76
N VAL A 767 12.13 -25.37 28.02
CA VAL A 767 10.70 -25.54 28.37
C VAL A 767 9.90 -24.24 28.16
N PHE A 768 10.48 -23.07 28.49
CA PHE A 768 9.84 -21.76 28.24
C PHE A 768 9.79 -21.40 26.75
N ASP A 769 10.84 -21.74 25.99
CA ASP A 769 10.85 -21.54 24.54
C ASP A 769 9.85 -22.48 23.83
N ARG A 770 9.73 -23.75 24.27
CA ARG A 770 8.72 -24.68 23.71
C ARG A 770 7.28 -24.28 23.98
N ALA A 771 6.97 -23.68 25.13
CA ALA A 771 5.63 -23.19 25.43
C ALA A 771 5.23 -22.03 24.49
N THR A 772 6.20 -21.15 24.18
CA THR A 772 6.01 -20.01 23.27
C THR A 772 5.93 -20.47 21.81
N GLU A 773 6.78 -21.43 21.40
CA GLU A 773 6.71 -22.06 20.07
C GLU A 773 5.41 -22.83 19.85
N GLN A 774 4.92 -23.59 20.85
CA GLN A 774 3.65 -24.31 20.73
C GLN A 774 2.44 -23.36 20.68
N PHE A 775 2.49 -22.21 21.36
CA PHE A 775 1.44 -21.18 21.25
C PHE A 775 1.38 -20.55 19.85
N CYS A 776 2.55 -20.32 19.22
CA CYS A 776 2.64 -19.82 17.85
C CYS A 776 2.32 -20.89 16.78
N LEU A 777 2.65 -22.16 17.02
CA LEU A 777 2.29 -23.28 16.14
C LEU A 777 0.80 -23.64 16.20
N ALA A 778 0.16 -23.48 17.37
CA ALA A 778 -1.28 -23.71 17.54
C ALA A 778 -2.15 -22.71 16.76
N GLN A 779 -1.64 -21.53 16.41
CA GLN A 779 -2.34 -20.59 15.51
C GLN A 779 -2.28 -21.01 14.03
N LYS A 780 -1.42 -21.95 13.66
CA LYS A 780 -1.24 -22.36 12.26
C LYS A 780 -1.72 -23.78 11.93
N ILE A 781 -1.97 -24.65 12.92
CA ILE A 781 -2.45 -26.01 12.64
C ILE A 781 -3.42 -26.48 13.75
N ILE A 782 -4.62 -26.94 13.33
CA ILE A 782 -5.62 -27.83 13.98
C ILE A 782 -6.97 -27.21 14.46
N PRO A 783 -8.14 -27.73 14.01
CA PRO A 783 -9.50 -27.25 14.35
C PRO A 783 -10.15 -27.73 15.68
N ARG A 784 -9.43 -28.20 16.72
CA ARG A 784 -10.07 -28.65 17.98
C ARG A 784 -9.17 -28.38 19.20
N CYS A 785 -9.59 -27.48 20.10
CA CYS A 785 -8.92 -27.21 21.39
C CYS A 785 -9.33 -28.23 22.46
N ASP A 786 -8.36 -28.77 23.21
CA ASP A 786 -8.59 -29.49 24.47
C ASP A 786 -8.25 -28.57 25.65
N CYS A 787 -9.26 -27.84 26.13
CA CYS A 787 -9.12 -26.76 27.11
C CYS A 787 -8.88 -27.24 28.55
N LEU A 788 -9.03 -28.54 28.84
CA LEU A 788 -8.93 -29.09 30.19
C LEU A 788 -7.47 -29.15 30.68
N ALA A 789 -6.53 -29.42 29.78
CA ALA A 789 -5.09 -29.48 30.09
C ALA A 789 -4.54 -28.10 30.48
N LEU A 790 -4.98 -27.04 29.78
CA LEU A 790 -4.50 -25.68 30.03
C LEU A 790 -4.94 -25.15 31.42
N ALA A 791 -6.17 -25.48 31.85
CA ALA A 791 -6.68 -25.06 33.16
C ALA A 791 -5.97 -25.76 34.33
N GLN A 792 -5.57 -27.03 34.16
CA GLN A 792 -4.85 -27.78 35.19
C GLN A 792 -3.41 -27.29 35.38
N ASP A 793 -2.77 -26.83 34.32
CA ASP A 793 -1.41 -26.28 34.40
C ASP A 793 -1.39 -24.87 35.02
N PHE A 794 -2.43 -24.06 34.81
CA PHE A 794 -2.60 -22.77 35.50
C PHE A 794 -2.97 -22.92 36.98
N GLY A 795 -3.78 -23.93 37.35
CA GLY A 795 -4.10 -24.23 38.75
C GLY A 795 -2.85 -24.57 39.58
N ARG A 796 -1.93 -25.34 39.01
CA ARG A 796 -0.62 -25.66 39.63
C ARG A 796 0.29 -24.44 39.77
N LEU A 797 0.19 -23.48 38.86
CA LEU A 797 0.92 -22.22 38.93
C LEU A 797 0.43 -21.33 40.10
N PHE A 798 -0.86 -21.38 40.43
CA PHE A 798 -1.46 -20.57 41.50
C PHE A 798 -1.12 -21.10 42.91
N GLU A 799 -1.09 -22.43 43.10
CA GLU A 799 -0.60 -23.05 44.34
C GLU A 799 0.86 -22.70 44.64
N ALA A 800 1.69 -22.56 43.61
CA ALA A 800 3.10 -22.18 43.75
C ALA A 800 3.31 -20.71 44.17
N VAL A 801 2.34 -19.82 43.91
CA VAL A 801 2.42 -18.38 44.20
C VAL A 801 1.81 -18.03 45.57
N ASN A 802 0.86 -18.82 46.07
CA ASN A 802 0.12 -18.53 47.31
C ASN A 802 0.84 -18.88 48.63
N GLY A 803 2.12 -19.29 48.60
CA GLY A 803 2.90 -19.53 49.81
C GLY A 803 3.22 -18.30 50.67
N GLY A 804 2.73 -17.10 50.32
CA GLY A 804 3.15 -15.83 50.92
C GLY A 804 2.05 -14.84 51.34
N LEU A 805 0.77 -15.21 51.37
CA LEU A 805 -0.31 -14.29 51.80
C LEU A 805 -0.83 -14.60 53.24
N PRO A 806 -1.16 -13.58 54.05
CA PRO A 806 -1.73 -13.80 55.39
C PRO A 806 -3.07 -14.55 55.35
N LYS A 807 -3.20 -15.58 56.20
CA LYS A 807 -4.30 -16.58 56.25
C LYS A 807 -5.74 -16.05 56.27
N ALA A 808 -5.97 -14.78 56.64
CA ALA A 808 -7.31 -14.22 56.73
C ALA A 808 -7.94 -13.88 55.35
N LEU A 809 -7.12 -13.54 54.34
CA LEU A 809 -7.61 -13.19 52.99
C LEU A 809 -7.84 -14.42 52.09
N ALA A 810 -7.19 -15.54 52.41
CA ALA A 810 -7.34 -16.78 51.64
C ALA A 810 -8.70 -17.48 51.91
N ALA A 811 -9.22 -17.41 53.15
CA ALA A 811 -10.43 -18.11 53.56
C ALA A 811 -11.71 -17.54 52.91
N ASP A 812 -11.80 -16.21 52.74
CA ASP A 812 -12.95 -15.57 52.10
C ASP A 812 -12.97 -15.83 50.58
N ALA A 813 -11.80 -15.81 49.93
CA ALA A 813 -11.66 -16.06 48.50
C ALA A 813 -11.94 -17.52 48.12
N GLU A 814 -11.53 -18.47 48.95
CA GLU A 814 -11.75 -19.91 48.72
C GLU A 814 -13.24 -20.31 48.87
N SER A 815 -13.97 -19.68 49.79
CA SER A 815 -15.40 -19.96 50.01
C SER A 815 -16.30 -19.42 48.89
N GLU A 816 -15.95 -18.26 48.32
CA GLU A 816 -16.66 -17.62 47.21
C GLU A 816 -16.38 -18.35 45.88
N ALA A 817 -15.14 -18.82 45.68
CA ALA A 817 -14.75 -19.61 44.52
C ALA A 817 -15.42 -21.00 44.49
N GLN A 818 -15.48 -21.69 45.64
CA GLN A 818 -16.17 -22.99 45.74
C GLN A 818 -17.70 -22.87 45.57
N ARG A 819 -18.33 -21.82 46.12
CA ARG A 819 -19.77 -21.58 45.93
C ARG A 819 -20.14 -21.29 44.48
N ARG A 820 -19.29 -20.56 43.75
CA ARG A 820 -19.54 -20.21 42.34
C ARG A 820 -19.24 -21.36 41.39
N ALA A 821 -18.23 -22.19 41.66
CA ALA A 821 -17.92 -23.36 40.85
C ALA A 821 -19.07 -24.39 40.79
N LEU A 822 -19.84 -24.55 41.87
CA LEU A 822 -20.99 -25.46 41.93
C LEU A 822 -22.21 -24.98 41.14
N CYS A 823 -22.35 -23.67 40.86
CA CYS A 823 -23.45 -23.14 40.04
C CYS A 823 -23.24 -23.30 38.53
N TYR A 824 -22.00 -23.48 38.05
CA TYR A 824 -21.70 -23.53 36.61
C TYR A 824 -21.68 -24.94 35.99
N GLY A 825 -21.85 -25.99 36.82
CA GLY A 825 -21.82 -27.39 36.37
C GLY A 825 -23.09 -27.91 35.69
N ALA A 826 -24.18 -27.14 35.61
CA ALA A 826 -25.47 -27.63 35.14
C ALA A 826 -26.11 -26.72 34.08
N SER A 827 -25.64 -26.77 32.82
CA SER A 827 -26.43 -26.47 31.61
C SER A 827 -25.56 -26.48 30.34
N LEU A 828 -25.45 -27.65 29.71
CA LEU A 828 -24.94 -27.85 28.35
C LEU A 828 -26.15 -28.20 27.47
N CYS A 829 -26.61 -27.30 26.61
CA CYS A 829 -27.33 -27.58 25.36
C CYS A 829 -27.65 -26.29 24.56
N TYR A 830 -27.30 -26.33 23.26
CA TYR A 830 -27.86 -25.64 22.08
C TYR A 830 -27.60 -24.15 21.69
N GLU A 831 -27.13 -24.06 20.43
CA GLU A 831 -27.18 -23.05 19.34
C GLU A 831 -26.39 -21.71 19.35
N PRO A 832 -25.72 -21.34 18.21
CA PRO A 832 -24.97 -20.10 18.07
C PRO A 832 -25.81 -18.94 17.51
N HIS A 833 -25.73 -17.79 18.18
CA HIS A 833 -26.34 -16.51 17.78
C HIS A 833 -25.43 -15.75 16.78
N PRO A 834 -25.95 -15.19 15.66
CA PRO A 834 -25.09 -14.59 14.64
C PRO A 834 -24.93 -13.08 14.89
N ARG A 835 -23.99 -12.66 15.77
CA ARG A 835 -23.45 -11.28 15.75
C ARG A 835 -22.19 -11.00 16.58
N GLN A 836 -21.44 -12.01 17.04
CA GLN A 836 -20.17 -11.76 17.74
C GLN A 836 -19.08 -12.70 17.26
N ARG A 837 -18.06 -12.14 16.58
CA ARG A 837 -16.80 -12.82 16.27
C ARG A 837 -15.93 -12.79 17.54
N MET A 838 -16.06 -13.81 18.41
CA MET A 838 -14.98 -14.53 19.11
C MET A 838 -15.55 -15.61 20.06
N GLN A 839 -15.27 -16.86 19.69
CA GLN A 839 -15.08 -18.12 20.44
C GLN A 839 -15.61 -18.30 21.89
N CYS A 840 -16.30 -19.45 22.09
CA CYS A 840 -16.43 -20.27 23.31
C CYS A 840 -16.77 -19.58 24.66
N LYS A 841 -17.78 -20.09 25.37
CA LYS A 841 -18.18 -19.67 26.74
C LYS A 841 -17.01 -19.63 27.74
N HIS A 842 -15.93 -20.39 27.50
CA HIS A 842 -14.69 -20.35 28.29
C HIS A 842 -13.88 -19.06 28.13
N CYS A 843 -13.81 -18.47 26.93
CA CYS A 843 -13.08 -17.21 26.71
C CYS A 843 -13.78 -16.05 27.42
N TYR A 844 -15.12 -16.06 27.44
CA TYR A 844 -15.92 -15.06 28.16
C TYR A 844 -15.75 -15.16 29.69
N LEU A 845 -15.65 -16.37 30.24
CA LEU A 845 -15.42 -16.59 31.67
C LEU A 845 -14.00 -16.20 32.11
N LEU A 846 -12.99 -16.45 31.28
CA LEU A 846 -11.61 -15.97 31.51
C LEU A 846 -11.56 -14.43 31.52
N TYR A 847 -12.18 -13.81 30.52
CA TYR A 847 -12.27 -12.35 30.44
C TYR A 847 -12.96 -11.74 31.68
N LYS A 848 -14.04 -12.35 32.17
CA LYS A 848 -14.74 -11.88 33.37
C LYS A 848 -13.88 -12.02 34.64
N TRP A 849 -13.16 -13.13 34.80
CA TRP A 849 -12.27 -13.34 35.95
C TRP A 849 -11.10 -12.35 35.98
N PHE A 850 -10.46 -12.09 34.82
CA PHE A 850 -9.39 -11.09 34.72
C PHE A 850 -9.85 -9.67 35.05
N ASN A 851 -11.09 -9.33 34.70
CA ASN A 851 -11.67 -8.03 35.03
C ASN A 851 -11.89 -7.86 36.54
N GLU A 852 -12.50 -8.84 37.19
CA GLU A 852 -12.84 -8.75 38.62
C GLU A 852 -11.60 -8.76 39.53
N VAL A 853 -10.56 -9.53 39.18
CA VAL A 853 -9.28 -9.56 39.93
C VAL A 853 -8.43 -8.32 39.66
N GLY A 854 -8.41 -7.83 38.42
CA GLY A 854 -7.69 -6.61 38.05
C GLY A 854 -8.22 -5.37 38.76
N ASP A 855 -9.55 -5.27 38.92
CA ASP A 855 -10.17 -4.14 39.62
C ASP A 855 -9.90 -4.17 41.13
N ALA A 856 -9.89 -5.36 41.76
CA ALA A 856 -9.55 -5.49 43.18
C ALA A 856 -8.08 -5.12 43.49
N LEU A 857 -7.14 -5.47 42.59
CA LEU A 857 -5.72 -5.10 42.69
C LEU A 857 -5.49 -3.60 42.44
N SER A 858 -6.20 -3.02 41.48
CA SER A 858 -6.15 -1.58 41.22
C SER A 858 -6.64 -0.78 42.41
N ASP A 859 -7.74 -1.21 43.05
CA ASP A 859 -8.32 -0.53 44.22
C ASP A 859 -7.40 -0.60 45.45
N ALA A 860 -6.70 -1.72 45.65
CA ALA A 860 -5.70 -1.87 46.71
C ALA A 860 -4.47 -0.93 46.52
N VAL A 861 -4.00 -0.79 45.27
CA VAL A 861 -2.87 0.10 44.93
C VAL A 861 -3.26 1.58 45.08
N SER A 862 -4.49 1.94 44.71
CA SER A 862 -4.99 3.32 44.83
C SER A 862 -5.16 3.77 46.29
N ARG A 863 -5.49 2.86 47.21
CA ARG A 863 -5.58 3.15 48.66
C ARG A 863 -4.19 3.35 49.29
N LEU A 864 -3.18 2.64 48.80
CA LEU A 864 -1.79 2.79 49.26
C LEU A 864 -1.15 4.09 48.77
N SER A 865 -1.45 4.54 47.54
CA SER A 865 -0.89 5.78 46.98
C SER A 865 -1.45 7.05 47.63
N THR A 866 -2.73 7.04 48.02
CA THR A 866 -3.39 8.19 48.68
C THR A 866 -2.93 8.40 50.12
N THR A 867 -2.54 7.32 50.82
CA THR A 867 -2.01 7.42 52.19
C THR A 867 -0.59 7.98 52.24
N PHE A 868 0.21 7.79 51.17
CA PHE A 868 1.61 8.23 51.09
C PHE A 868 1.78 9.71 50.71
N TRP A 869 0.84 10.30 49.98
CA TRP A 869 0.90 11.71 49.55
C TRP A 869 0.32 12.71 50.57
N ALA A 870 -0.35 12.22 51.63
CA ALA A 870 -0.98 13.07 52.65
C ALA A 870 -0.07 13.45 53.85
N LYS A 871 1.19 13.00 53.90
CA LYS A 871 2.14 13.33 54.98
C LYS A 871 3.33 14.14 54.46
N ASP A 872 3.24 15.47 54.61
CA ASP A 872 4.37 16.40 54.46
C ASP A 872 5.51 16.02 55.43
N MET A 873 6.67 15.63 54.90
CA MET A 873 7.87 15.36 55.70
C MET A 873 8.74 16.61 55.83
N THR A 874 8.39 17.47 56.79
CA THR A 874 9.31 18.45 57.36
C THR A 874 9.81 17.96 58.73
N GLY A 875 11.08 17.56 58.80
CA GLY A 875 11.82 17.30 60.06
C GLY A 875 12.13 15.82 60.36
N PRO A 876 13.25 15.51 61.07
CA PRO A 876 13.71 14.15 61.26
C PRO A 876 12.95 13.48 62.42
N LYS A 877 12.16 12.45 62.11
CA LYS A 877 11.68 11.49 63.11
C LYS A 877 12.01 10.07 62.67
N THR A 878 12.50 9.28 63.61
CA THR A 878 12.76 7.84 63.49
C THR A 878 11.45 7.08 63.28
N LEU A 879 11.36 6.35 62.16
CA LEU A 879 10.25 5.46 61.81
C LEU A 879 10.16 4.28 62.78
N THR A 880 8.95 3.77 63.01
CA THR A 880 8.71 2.56 63.83
C THR A 880 8.93 1.27 63.03
N ASN A 881 9.14 0.13 63.70
CA ASN A 881 9.51 -1.14 63.03
C ASN A 881 8.46 -1.63 62.00
N ASN A 882 7.16 -1.38 62.21
CA ASN A 882 6.14 -1.73 61.20
C ASN A 882 6.20 -0.83 59.96
N GLU A 883 6.60 0.44 60.11
CA GLU A 883 6.78 1.37 58.98
C GLU A 883 8.06 1.03 58.18
N LEU A 884 9.07 0.43 58.82
CA LEU A 884 10.27 -0.08 58.15
C LEU A 884 10.00 -1.35 57.33
N ASP A 885 9.09 -2.22 57.78
CA ASP A 885 8.68 -3.40 57.01
C ASP A 885 7.83 -3.03 55.77
N GLU A 886 6.95 -2.03 55.87
CA GLU A 886 6.26 -1.46 54.69
C GLU A 886 7.23 -0.72 53.75
N PHE A 887 8.22 -0.01 54.30
CA PHE A 887 9.29 0.63 53.52
C PHE A 887 10.21 -0.40 52.83
N ALA A 888 10.34 -1.61 53.39
CA ALA A 888 11.10 -2.72 52.79
C ALA A 888 10.33 -3.39 51.64
N VAL A 889 9.01 -3.55 51.75
CA VAL A 889 8.16 -4.08 50.67
C VAL A 889 8.12 -3.11 49.48
N CYS A 890 8.03 -1.80 49.72
CA CYS A 890 8.11 -0.78 48.65
C CYS A 890 9.51 -0.64 48.01
N ASN A 891 10.59 -1.07 48.69
CA ASN A 891 11.92 -1.14 48.08
C ASN A 891 12.19 -2.49 47.38
N LEU A 892 11.47 -3.55 47.75
CA LEU A 892 11.53 -4.86 47.07
C LEU A 892 10.77 -4.86 45.75
N LEU A 893 9.76 -3.99 45.60
CA LEU A 893 9.06 -3.73 44.35
C LEU A 893 9.43 -2.34 43.84
N HIS A 894 10.45 -2.25 42.99
CA HIS A 894 10.71 -1.00 42.28
C HIS A 894 9.42 -0.55 41.56
N ALA A 895 9.07 0.72 41.64
CA ALA A 895 7.85 1.29 41.03
C ALA A 895 7.68 0.95 39.53
N GLY A 896 8.76 0.57 38.85
CA GLY A 896 8.74 0.05 37.49
C GLY A 896 8.11 -1.36 37.33
N GLU A 897 8.21 -2.24 38.32
CA GLU A 897 7.69 -3.62 38.26
C GLU A 897 6.18 -3.70 38.51
N VAL A 898 5.66 -2.86 39.40
CA VAL A 898 4.20 -2.72 39.63
C VAL A 898 3.51 -2.09 38.42
N SER A 899 4.15 -1.11 37.77
CA SER A 899 3.65 -0.52 36.51
C SER A 899 3.69 -1.52 35.35
N TYR A 900 4.61 -2.48 35.38
CA TYR A 900 4.72 -3.57 34.42
C TYR A 900 3.57 -4.57 34.54
N LEU A 901 3.21 -4.95 35.77
CA LEU A 901 2.09 -5.86 36.04
C LEU A 901 0.74 -5.22 35.66
N ILE A 902 0.53 -3.95 36.01
CA ILE A 902 -0.70 -3.21 35.64
C ILE A 902 -0.84 -3.12 34.12
N ARG A 903 0.24 -2.78 33.39
CA ARG A 903 0.20 -2.67 31.92
C ARG A 903 0.11 -4.01 31.21
N TYR A 904 0.67 -5.09 31.77
CA TYR A 904 0.52 -6.43 31.20
C TYR A 904 -0.92 -6.94 31.36
N MET A 905 -1.58 -6.61 32.48
CA MET A 905 -3.01 -6.88 32.66
C MET A 905 -3.90 -6.02 31.74
N GLU A 906 -3.52 -4.79 31.43
CA GLU A 906 -4.20 -3.96 30.41
C GLU A 906 -4.03 -4.52 28.99
N ILE A 907 -2.86 -5.07 28.66
CA ILE A 907 -2.62 -5.74 27.37
C ILE A 907 -3.44 -7.03 27.25
N ILE A 908 -3.55 -7.81 28.32
CA ILE A 908 -4.41 -9.01 28.36
C ILE A 908 -5.91 -8.64 28.33
N ARG A 909 -6.29 -7.48 28.86
CA ARG A 909 -7.66 -6.93 28.71
C ARG A 909 -7.97 -6.48 27.28
N TYR A 910 -6.95 -6.04 26.53
CA TYR A 910 -7.07 -5.49 25.17
C TYR A 910 -7.10 -6.57 24.08
N VAL A 911 -6.42 -7.71 24.31
CA VAL A 911 -6.47 -8.92 23.47
C VAL A 911 -7.72 -9.73 23.81
#